data_AF-A0A975HAA6-F1
#
_entry.id   AF-A0A975HAA6-F1
#
_cell.length_a   1.000
_cell.length_b   1.000
_cell.length_c   1.000
_cell.angle_alpha   90.00
_cell.angle_beta   90.00
_cell.angle_gamma   90.00
#
_symmetry.space_group_name_H-M   'P 1'
#
loop_
_entity.id
_entity.type
_entity.pdbx_description
1 polymer ?
#
loop_
_entity_poly.entity_id
_entity_poly.type
_entity_poly.pdbx_seq_one_letter_code
_entity_poly.pdbx_strand_id
1 'polypeptide(L)'
;MLCQKCGYYSESDESVCPACGQILKHESGFRQQGAQAIRQGKKAREALKNKTEQKPDAAETRRRRSGASHATMEIPAVADTRQPGQDYFDRFTVSEDPEQNPGREIIERRRRTIYDDEADPDQAAKYLASVEANRRPHRQMVNWMKIAVIAAIAMIVLAAGSFGFLKYTNPGQKILVRLGMHFPKLTMQVSTAALWEVGDEMLDSGRIDDAIACYEKAKAQDEDSPNHYSDPDGLLNLGSAYEAAGMVDEAAELYKYIYENTPSRPEAYIAHIRILQNNGQEREAGELMKQAYEKTGDASFQTQRSDLLPVPPEAEPKAGFYNALKSLVLSSPQGYDVYYTFDENALLPYQGILYQYPVPLPEGVRTLRAVAVNGQLVSDEIKGTYRIALPSPMTPQANLAPNTYKTSQRVKLKPGKDDIGDDHIRIYYTIDGSNPGLNSPIYTGEPIQLANGWVTLKAIAVNQYGKPSNTLEVKYKIDANPKPKEAFNASDTLDSLKLGSTSQQEFQEKYGEGTPAGKVENDGFDTECRRYVYPWGYAIMNMNKSRKTWVVVEVYYSTPGTFKAPRGTAIGRAEKDVTNQFRDMLQLENEEGYRGLYEITNGKGTITPYEDGSKLIQYTFYSSESKYLVLEYYVGTDGTVTGIDLRHSVRTPNRT
;
A
#
# COMPACT_ATOMS: atom_id res chain seq x y z
N MET A 1 6.15 -36.68 -18.61
CA MET A 1 6.17 -37.50 -17.38
C MET A 1 7.55 -38.13 -17.17
N LEU A 2 8.11 -38.05 -15.95
CA LEU A 2 9.41 -38.62 -15.60
C LEU A 2 9.26 -40.09 -15.17
N CYS A 3 9.97 -41.02 -15.82
CA CYS A 3 9.91 -42.43 -15.46
C CYS A 3 10.68 -42.70 -14.16
N GLN A 4 9.98 -43.13 -13.10
CA GLN A 4 10.55 -43.43 -11.78
C GLN A 4 11.61 -44.55 -11.78
N LYS A 5 11.67 -45.39 -12.82
CA LYS A 5 12.64 -46.51 -12.89
C LYS A 5 13.92 -46.17 -13.67
N CYS A 6 13.83 -45.37 -14.73
CA CYS A 6 14.98 -45.09 -15.61
C CYS A 6 15.28 -43.60 -15.80
N GLY A 7 14.48 -42.70 -15.24
CA GLY A 7 14.70 -41.25 -15.30
C GLY A 7 14.41 -40.60 -16.66
N TYR A 8 13.90 -41.34 -17.65
CA TYR A 8 13.55 -40.79 -18.96
C TYR A 8 12.33 -39.86 -18.87
N TYR A 9 12.40 -38.68 -19.48
CA TYR A 9 11.34 -37.67 -19.50
C TYR A 9 10.60 -37.72 -20.84
N SER A 10 9.31 -38.08 -20.81
CA SER A 10 8.46 -38.11 -22.02
C SER A 10 7.60 -36.83 -22.13
N GLU A 11 7.52 -36.27 -23.33
CA GLU A 11 6.86 -34.98 -23.64
C GLU A 11 5.37 -35.12 -24.04
N SER A 12 4.80 -36.33 -24.04
CA SER A 12 3.36 -36.56 -24.31
C SER A 12 2.79 -37.77 -23.56
N ASP A 13 1.46 -37.93 -23.60
CA ASP A 13 0.59 -38.87 -22.85
C ASP A 13 0.78 -40.37 -23.19
N GLU A 14 2.03 -40.84 -23.22
CA GLU A 14 2.35 -42.24 -23.46
C GLU A 14 2.20 -43.06 -22.17
N SER A 15 1.39 -44.12 -22.25
CA SER A 15 1.09 -45.01 -21.12
C SER A 15 2.23 -45.95 -20.75
N VAL A 16 3.25 -46.09 -21.61
CA VAL A 16 4.39 -46.99 -21.42
C VAL A 16 5.69 -46.27 -21.77
N CYS A 17 6.68 -46.33 -20.89
CA CYS A 17 7.98 -45.71 -21.10
C CYS A 17 8.72 -46.37 -22.29
N PRO A 18 9.08 -45.63 -23.35
CA PRO A 18 9.71 -46.20 -24.54
C PRO A 18 11.13 -46.72 -24.30
N ALA A 19 11.82 -46.25 -23.24
CA ALA A 19 13.19 -46.66 -22.94
C ALA A 19 13.28 -47.99 -22.15
N CYS A 20 12.30 -48.30 -21.30
CA CYS A 20 12.37 -49.46 -20.40
C CYS A 20 11.10 -50.32 -20.35
N GLY A 21 10.06 -49.96 -21.11
CA GLY A 21 8.80 -50.72 -21.21
C GLY A 21 7.90 -50.64 -19.97
N GLN A 22 8.21 -49.79 -18.99
CA GLN A 22 7.43 -49.68 -17.77
C GLN A 22 6.18 -48.81 -17.95
N ILE A 23 5.02 -49.31 -17.52
CA ILE A 23 3.75 -48.58 -17.54
C ILE A 23 3.85 -47.39 -16.57
N LEU A 24 3.62 -46.18 -17.08
CA LEU A 24 3.60 -44.95 -16.29
C LEU A 24 2.20 -44.81 -15.69
N LYS A 25 2.07 -45.10 -14.38
CA LYS A 25 0.78 -45.00 -13.68
C LYS A 25 0.52 -43.55 -13.27
N HIS A 26 -0.64 -43.00 -13.64
CA HIS A 26 -1.20 -41.83 -12.98
C HIS A 26 -1.54 -42.21 -11.52
N GLU A 27 -0.79 -41.67 -10.56
CA GLU A 27 -1.31 -41.56 -9.20
C GLU A 27 -2.32 -40.42 -9.17
N SER A 28 -3.59 -40.76 -9.32
CA SER A 28 -4.68 -39.84 -8.99
C SER A 28 -5.85 -40.67 -8.46
N GLY A 29 -6.05 -40.64 -7.15
CA GLY A 29 -7.37 -40.85 -6.59
C GLY A 29 -8.26 -39.67 -7.00
N PHE A 30 -8.81 -39.72 -8.21
CA PHE A 30 -9.95 -38.92 -8.67
C PHE A 30 -10.36 -39.47 -10.05
N ARG A 31 -11.63 -39.82 -10.22
CA ARG A 31 -12.19 -40.21 -11.51
C ARG A 31 -12.11 -39.00 -12.45
N GLN A 32 -11.41 -39.13 -13.57
CA GLN A 32 -11.51 -38.16 -14.67
C GLN A 32 -12.97 -38.15 -15.16
N GLN A 33 -13.66 -37.03 -14.97
CA GLN A 33 -15.05 -36.81 -15.38
C GLN A 33 -15.15 -36.72 -16.92
N GLY A 34 -16.10 -37.43 -17.54
CA GLY A 34 -16.22 -37.57 -18.99
C GLY A 34 -16.39 -36.25 -19.76
N ALA A 35 -16.82 -35.17 -19.11
CA ALA A 35 -16.95 -33.85 -19.71
C ALA A 35 -15.62 -33.27 -20.22
N GLN A 36 -14.49 -33.52 -19.55
CA GLN A 36 -13.18 -33.06 -20.02
C GLN A 36 -12.73 -33.80 -21.29
N ALA A 37 -12.97 -35.12 -21.35
CA ALA A 37 -12.68 -35.94 -22.51
C ALA A 37 -13.51 -35.52 -23.74
N ILE A 38 -14.77 -35.15 -23.54
CA ILE A 38 -15.67 -34.67 -24.62
C ILE A 38 -15.19 -33.31 -25.16
N ARG A 39 -14.72 -32.40 -24.31
CA ARG A 39 -14.18 -31.10 -24.74
C ARG A 39 -12.87 -31.23 -25.51
N GLN A 40 -11.97 -32.12 -25.08
CA GLN A 40 -10.76 -32.42 -25.84
C GLN A 40 -11.11 -33.01 -27.22
N GLY A 41 -12.14 -33.87 -27.29
CA GLY A 41 -12.66 -34.41 -28.54
C GLY A 41 -13.30 -33.36 -29.48
N LYS A 42 -14.07 -32.39 -28.94
CA LYS A 42 -14.63 -31.27 -29.73
C LYS A 42 -13.55 -30.31 -30.23
N LYS A 43 -12.60 -29.90 -29.37
CA LYS A 43 -11.46 -29.05 -29.77
C LYS A 43 -10.57 -29.71 -30.82
N ALA A 44 -10.32 -31.02 -30.70
CA ALA A 44 -9.58 -31.79 -31.71
C ALA A 44 -10.33 -31.83 -33.05
N ARG A 45 -11.67 -31.94 -33.04
CA ARG A 45 -12.52 -31.90 -34.24
C ARG A 45 -12.57 -30.51 -34.91
N GLU A 46 -12.66 -29.43 -34.14
CA GLU A 46 -12.59 -28.06 -34.67
C GLU A 46 -11.21 -27.72 -35.24
N ALA A 47 -10.14 -28.15 -34.57
CA ALA A 47 -8.78 -28.00 -35.09
C ALA A 47 -8.58 -28.74 -36.43
N LEU A 48 -9.18 -29.92 -36.58
CA LEU A 48 -9.22 -30.66 -37.85
C LEU A 48 -10.05 -29.94 -38.93
N LYS A 49 -11.19 -29.33 -38.54
CA LYS A 49 -12.05 -28.57 -39.46
C LYS A 49 -11.34 -27.32 -39.99
N ASN A 50 -10.71 -26.54 -39.12
CA ASN A 50 -9.93 -25.35 -39.49
C ASN A 50 -8.71 -25.69 -40.36
N LYS A 51 -8.08 -26.86 -40.15
CA LYS A 51 -6.99 -27.36 -41.00
C LYS A 51 -7.46 -27.78 -42.40
N THR A 52 -8.74 -28.13 -42.52
CA THR A 52 -9.37 -28.55 -43.79
C THR A 52 -9.87 -27.33 -44.58
N GLU A 53 -10.21 -26.24 -43.91
CA GLU A 53 -10.65 -24.97 -44.53
C GLU A 53 -9.48 -24.06 -44.97
N GLN A 54 -8.24 -24.32 -44.54
CA GLN A 54 -7.03 -23.58 -44.95
C GLN A 54 -6.24 -24.24 -46.13
N LYS A 55 -6.92 -24.75 -47.15
CA LYS A 55 -6.28 -25.06 -48.44
C LYS A 55 -7.04 -24.37 -49.58
N PRO A 56 -6.44 -23.41 -50.31
CA PRO A 56 -7.12 -22.73 -51.39
C PRO A 56 -7.11 -23.56 -52.68
N ASP A 57 -8.12 -23.29 -53.50
CA ASP A 57 -8.35 -23.82 -54.84
C ASP A 57 -7.12 -23.76 -55.74
N ALA A 58 -6.80 -24.88 -56.41
CA ALA A 58 -5.93 -24.91 -57.58
C ALA A 58 -6.51 -25.83 -58.66
N ALA A 59 -7.06 -25.15 -59.67
CA ALA A 59 -7.58 -25.59 -60.94
C ALA A 59 -6.92 -26.82 -61.60
N GLU A 60 -7.80 -27.72 -62.03
CA GLU A 60 -7.91 -28.24 -63.40
C GLU A 60 -6.78 -27.89 -64.39
N THR A 61 -6.01 -28.91 -64.82
CA THR A 61 -5.57 -29.02 -66.22
C THR A 61 -5.21 -30.46 -66.58
N ARG A 62 -5.99 -31.02 -67.52
CA ARG A 62 -5.70 -32.26 -68.23
C ARG A 62 -4.39 -32.13 -69.02
N ARG A 63 -3.49 -33.12 -68.89
CA ARG A 63 -2.70 -33.62 -70.03
C ARG A 63 -2.56 -35.14 -69.98
N ARG A 64 -3.04 -35.77 -71.05
CA ARG A 64 -2.81 -37.17 -71.42
C ARG A 64 -1.33 -37.39 -71.74
N ARG A 65 -0.75 -38.52 -71.30
CA ARG A 65 0.19 -39.32 -72.10
C ARG A 65 0.02 -40.80 -71.79
N SER A 66 0.07 -41.56 -72.88
CA SER A 66 -0.22 -42.98 -73.07
C SER A 66 1.07 -43.81 -73.17
N GLY A 67 0.98 -45.08 -72.77
CA GLY A 67 1.87 -46.20 -73.13
C GLY A 67 3.14 -46.31 -72.26
N ALA A 68 3.70 -47.47 -71.96
CA ALA A 68 3.38 -48.88 -72.20
C ALA A 68 4.39 -49.74 -71.39
N SER A 69 4.00 -50.99 -71.10
CA SER A 69 4.84 -52.21 -70.97
C SER A 69 5.85 -52.43 -69.81
N HIS A 70 5.58 -53.57 -69.14
CA HIS A 70 6.46 -54.66 -68.65
C HIS A 70 7.28 -54.56 -67.34
N ALA A 71 6.82 -55.38 -66.37
CA ALA A 71 7.51 -56.37 -65.51
C ALA A 71 9.04 -56.31 -65.33
N THR A 72 9.51 -56.36 -64.07
CA THR A 72 10.03 -57.56 -63.38
C THR A 72 10.67 -57.21 -62.01
N MET A 73 10.52 -58.15 -61.06
CA MET A 73 11.43 -58.49 -59.93
C MET A 73 11.65 -57.43 -58.81
N GLU A 74 11.75 -57.77 -57.52
CA GLU A 74 12.08 -59.04 -56.87
C GLU A 74 11.65 -59.00 -55.38
N ILE A 75 11.11 -60.12 -54.89
CA ILE A 75 10.95 -60.41 -53.46
C ILE A 75 12.01 -61.46 -53.12
N PRO A 76 12.72 -61.30 -52.00
CA PRO A 76 13.10 -62.47 -51.21
C PRO A 76 12.88 -62.21 -49.71
N ALA A 77 12.73 -63.18 -48.82
CA ALA A 77 12.35 -64.59 -48.89
C ALA A 77 12.12 -64.99 -47.42
N VAL A 78 11.12 -65.84 -47.18
CA VAL A 78 10.88 -66.53 -45.91
C VAL A 78 11.44 -67.94 -46.02
N ALA A 79 12.19 -68.39 -45.01
CA ALA A 79 12.40 -69.78 -44.59
C ALA A 79 13.07 -69.72 -43.20
N ASP A 80 12.41 -70.05 -42.09
CA ASP A 80 12.02 -71.39 -41.60
C ASP A 80 13.23 -72.33 -41.41
N THR A 81 13.59 -72.63 -40.15
CA THR A 81 13.41 -73.97 -39.56
C THR A 81 14.23 -74.23 -38.29
N ARG A 82 13.58 -74.99 -37.38
CA ARG A 82 14.08 -75.99 -36.41
C ARG A 82 14.36 -75.61 -34.95
N GLN A 83 13.47 -76.13 -34.09
CA GLN A 83 13.72 -76.60 -32.72
C GLN A 83 14.62 -77.85 -32.72
N PRO A 84 15.31 -78.13 -31.60
CA PRO A 84 14.81 -79.07 -30.58
C PRO A 84 15.09 -78.52 -29.16
N GLY A 85 14.50 -78.91 -28.03
CA GLY A 85 13.90 -80.16 -27.57
C GLY A 85 14.24 -80.28 -26.07
N GLN A 86 13.26 -80.73 -25.28
CA GLN A 86 13.36 -81.46 -24.00
C GLN A 86 13.70 -80.75 -22.66
N ASP A 87 12.76 -80.99 -21.74
CA ASP A 87 12.90 -81.47 -20.36
C ASP A 87 13.72 -80.67 -19.34
N TYR A 88 13.10 -80.24 -18.23
CA TYR A 88 13.09 -81.01 -16.97
C TYR A 88 12.33 -80.27 -15.85
N PHE A 89 11.90 -81.09 -14.88
CA PHE A 89 11.12 -80.84 -13.67
C PHE A 89 11.80 -80.01 -12.56
N ASP A 90 11.00 -79.75 -11.51
CA ASP A 90 11.35 -79.54 -10.09
C ASP A 90 11.69 -78.11 -9.64
N ARG A 91 11.34 -77.61 -8.45
CA ARG A 91 10.44 -77.98 -7.33
C ARG A 91 10.66 -76.93 -6.23
N PHE A 92 9.61 -76.61 -5.45
CA PHE A 92 9.66 -76.14 -4.04
C PHE A 92 10.42 -74.81 -3.73
N THR A 93 10.17 -74.04 -2.67
CA THR A 93 9.47 -74.20 -1.38
C THR A 93 8.82 -72.86 -0.98
N VAL A 94 7.70 -72.97 -0.27
CA VAL A 94 7.15 -71.93 0.61
C VAL A 94 7.78 -72.10 1.99
N SER A 95 8.14 -71.00 2.66
CA SER A 95 8.47 -70.98 4.09
C SER A 95 7.30 -70.40 4.90
N GLU A 96 6.99 -71.13 5.96
CA GLU A 96 5.94 -70.95 6.98
C GLU A 96 6.17 -69.71 7.86
N ASP A 97 5.11 -69.08 8.38
CA ASP A 97 4.72 -69.21 9.79
C ASP A 97 3.47 -68.36 10.16
N PRO A 98 2.77 -68.67 11.28
CA PRO A 98 1.32 -68.52 11.47
C PRO A 98 0.93 -67.63 12.67
N GLU A 99 -0.36 -67.27 12.80
CA GLU A 99 -1.07 -67.18 14.11
C GLU A 99 -2.59 -66.91 13.97
N GLN A 100 -3.37 -67.89 14.48
CA GLN A 100 -4.60 -67.84 15.34
C GLN A 100 -5.63 -66.70 15.21
N ASN A 101 -6.96 -66.82 15.32
CA ASN A 101 -8.02 -67.86 15.47
C ASN A 101 -9.37 -67.07 15.59
N PRO A 102 -10.57 -67.65 15.87
CA PRO A 102 -11.43 -68.60 15.16
C PRO A 102 -12.76 -67.97 14.67
N GLY A 103 -13.48 -68.69 13.79
CA GLY A 103 -14.96 -68.65 13.80
C GLY A 103 -15.65 -68.96 12.48
N ARG A 104 -15.91 -70.25 12.21
CA ARG A 104 -17.23 -70.83 11.84
C ARG A 104 -17.07 -72.18 11.13
N GLU A 105 -17.53 -73.22 11.80
CA GLU A 105 -17.73 -74.56 11.28
C GLU A 105 -18.80 -74.58 10.17
N ILE A 106 -18.45 -75.12 9.00
CA ILE A 106 -19.42 -75.74 8.08
C ILE A 106 -18.87 -77.12 7.72
N ILE A 107 -19.71 -78.11 8.00
CA ILE A 107 -19.43 -79.54 7.95
C ILE A 107 -19.24 -80.00 6.50
N GLU A 108 -18.01 -80.42 6.19
CA GLU A 108 -17.70 -81.27 5.03
C GLU A 108 -18.19 -82.71 5.26
N ARG A 109 -18.68 -83.37 4.20
CA ARG A 109 -18.36 -84.80 3.98
C ARG A 109 -18.50 -85.20 2.51
N ARG A 110 -17.31 -85.27 1.88
CA ARG A 110 -16.81 -86.25 0.90
C ARG A 110 -17.81 -87.02 0.04
N ARG A 111 -17.77 -86.71 -1.27
CA ARG A 111 -17.75 -87.75 -2.31
C ARG A 111 -16.31 -88.26 -2.47
N ARG A 112 -16.11 -89.56 -2.32
CA ARG A 112 -15.14 -90.28 -3.16
C ARG A 112 -15.55 -91.75 -3.27
N THR A 113 -15.71 -92.14 -4.53
CA THR A 113 -15.92 -93.48 -5.07
C THR A 113 -14.70 -94.37 -4.86
N ILE A 114 -14.92 -95.64 -4.50
CA ILE A 114 -14.06 -96.77 -4.87
C ILE A 114 -15.02 -97.93 -5.19
N TYR A 115 -14.91 -98.46 -6.41
CA TYR A 115 -15.47 -99.76 -6.78
C TYR A 115 -14.49 -100.82 -6.30
N ASP A 116 -14.98 -101.82 -5.58
CA ASP A 116 -14.40 -103.15 -5.58
C ASP A 116 -15.54 -104.15 -5.82
N ASP A 117 -15.26 -105.07 -6.72
CA ASP A 117 -16.09 -106.19 -7.14
C ASP A 117 -16.37 -107.17 -5.98
N GLU A 118 -17.48 -107.91 -6.12
CA GLU A 118 -17.84 -109.18 -5.47
C GLU A 118 -19.16 -109.17 -4.64
N ALA A 119 -20.24 -109.48 -5.36
CA ALA A 119 -21.44 -110.26 -5.01
C ALA A 119 -22.02 -110.29 -3.58
N ASP A 120 -23.26 -109.78 -3.46
CA ASP A 120 -24.37 -110.48 -2.79
C ASP A 120 -25.70 -110.21 -3.55
N PRO A 121 -26.29 -111.19 -4.26
CA PRO A 121 -27.51 -110.98 -5.07
C PRO A 121 -28.80 -110.71 -4.25
N ASP A 122 -28.80 -110.89 -2.93
CA ASP A 122 -30.05 -110.86 -2.13
C ASP A 122 -30.40 -109.51 -1.49
N GLN A 123 -29.48 -108.53 -1.46
CA GLN A 123 -29.77 -107.19 -0.93
C GLN A 123 -30.37 -106.23 -1.97
N ALA A 124 -30.10 -106.44 -3.28
CA ALA A 124 -30.67 -105.61 -4.35
C ALA A 124 -32.19 -105.85 -4.56
N ALA A 125 -32.71 -107.04 -4.22
CA ALA A 125 -34.13 -107.36 -4.34
C ALA A 125 -35.01 -106.69 -3.25
N LYS A 126 -34.47 -106.43 -2.06
CA LYS A 126 -35.22 -105.74 -0.97
C LYS A 126 -35.32 -104.22 -1.17
N TYR A 127 -34.38 -103.62 -1.90
CA TYR A 127 -34.42 -102.19 -2.23
C TYR A 127 -35.38 -101.87 -3.39
N LEU A 128 -35.56 -102.78 -4.35
CA LEU A 128 -36.53 -102.60 -5.45
C LEU A 128 -37.98 -102.90 -5.01
N ALA A 129 -38.19 -103.83 -4.06
CA ALA A 129 -39.52 -104.11 -3.52
C ALA A 129 -40.10 -102.99 -2.64
N SER A 130 -39.26 -102.14 -2.02
CA SER A 130 -39.73 -100.99 -1.22
C SER A 130 -40.08 -99.77 -2.08
N VAL A 131 -39.64 -99.72 -3.34
CA VAL A 131 -39.93 -98.64 -4.29
C VAL A 131 -41.19 -98.91 -5.11
N GLU A 132 -41.57 -100.18 -5.32
CA GLU A 132 -42.79 -100.54 -6.07
C GLU A 132 -44.06 -100.59 -5.21
N ALA A 133 -43.95 -100.59 -3.87
CA ALA A 133 -45.09 -100.72 -2.96
C ALA A 133 -45.93 -99.43 -2.73
N ASN A 134 -45.55 -98.28 -3.29
CA ASN A 134 -46.22 -96.99 -3.03
C ASN A 134 -46.73 -96.25 -4.29
N ARG A 135 -47.05 -96.96 -5.38
CA ARG A 135 -47.84 -96.38 -6.49
C ARG A 135 -49.33 -96.69 -6.33
N ARG A 136 -50.04 -95.84 -5.60
CA ARG A 136 -51.49 -95.63 -5.78
C ARG A 136 -51.72 -94.22 -6.34
N PRO A 137 -52.33 -94.05 -7.54
CA PRO A 137 -52.58 -92.73 -8.08
C PRO A 137 -53.81 -92.11 -7.40
N HIS A 138 -53.59 -91.30 -6.36
CA HIS A 138 -54.62 -90.37 -5.90
C HIS A 138 -54.64 -89.18 -6.87
N ARG A 139 -55.54 -89.19 -7.86
CA ARG A 139 -55.86 -88.01 -8.68
C ARG A 139 -56.49 -86.95 -7.76
N GLN A 140 -55.67 -86.10 -7.14
CA GLN A 140 -56.15 -84.82 -6.63
C GLN A 140 -56.53 -83.97 -7.85
N MET A 141 -57.82 -83.72 -8.03
CA MET A 141 -58.30 -82.77 -9.02
C MET A 141 -57.72 -81.40 -8.66
N VAL A 142 -56.72 -80.97 -9.43
CA VAL A 142 -56.15 -79.63 -9.31
C VAL A 142 -57.25 -78.64 -9.63
N ASN A 143 -57.67 -77.88 -8.62
CA ASN A 143 -58.69 -76.87 -8.80
C ASN A 143 -58.04 -75.66 -9.51
N TRP A 144 -58.13 -75.65 -10.84
CA TRP A 144 -57.54 -74.61 -11.71
C TRP A 144 -57.98 -73.20 -11.33
N MET A 145 -59.15 -73.04 -10.71
CA MET A 145 -59.60 -71.76 -10.17
C MET A 145 -58.75 -71.32 -8.97
N LYS A 146 -58.29 -72.26 -8.11
CA LYS A 146 -57.34 -71.94 -7.02
C LYS A 146 -55.95 -71.60 -7.55
N ILE A 147 -55.48 -72.29 -8.60
CA ILE A 147 -54.20 -71.93 -9.24
C ILE A 147 -54.28 -70.57 -9.93
N ALA A 148 -55.37 -70.28 -10.63
CA ALA A 148 -55.58 -68.97 -11.26
C ALA A 148 -55.66 -67.85 -10.22
N VAL A 149 -56.32 -68.08 -9.08
CA VAL A 149 -56.35 -67.13 -7.96
C VAL A 149 -54.97 -66.97 -7.32
N ILE A 150 -54.21 -68.04 -7.11
CA ILE A 150 -52.84 -67.97 -6.58
C ILE A 150 -51.90 -67.26 -7.56
N ALA A 151 -52.04 -67.49 -8.87
CA ALA A 151 -51.25 -66.82 -9.91
C ALA A 151 -51.62 -65.34 -10.03
N ALA A 152 -52.91 -64.99 -9.89
CA ALA A 152 -53.35 -63.59 -9.85
C ALA A 152 -52.84 -62.87 -8.60
N ILE A 153 -52.86 -63.53 -7.43
CA ILE A 153 -52.28 -63.00 -6.19
C ILE A 153 -50.76 -62.84 -6.34
N ALA A 154 -50.06 -63.81 -6.92
CA ALA A 154 -48.63 -63.73 -7.18
C ALA A 154 -48.28 -62.58 -8.15
N MET A 155 -49.08 -62.37 -9.20
CA MET A 155 -48.95 -61.23 -10.12
C MET A 155 -49.16 -59.89 -9.40
N ILE A 156 -50.14 -59.79 -8.51
CA ILE A 156 -50.39 -58.58 -7.71
C ILE A 156 -49.23 -58.34 -6.73
N VAL A 157 -48.70 -59.38 -6.10
CA VAL A 157 -47.54 -59.29 -5.19
C VAL A 157 -46.27 -58.90 -5.96
N LEU A 158 -46.04 -59.45 -7.16
CA LEU A 158 -44.93 -59.05 -8.02
C LEU A 158 -45.07 -57.62 -8.53
N ALA A 159 -46.28 -57.19 -8.90
CA ALA A 159 -46.56 -55.81 -9.29
C ALA A 159 -46.35 -54.84 -8.11
N ALA A 160 -46.81 -55.20 -6.91
CA ALA A 160 -46.59 -54.42 -5.69
C ALA A 160 -45.10 -54.40 -5.29
N GLY A 161 -44.39 -55.52 -5.42
CA GLY A 161 -42.95 -55.61 -5.20
C GLY A 161 -42.14 -54.79 -6.21
N SER A 162 -42.53 -54.82 -7.49
CA SER A 162 -41.91 -54.01 -8.56
C SER A 162 -42.18 -52.52 -8.36
N PHE A 163 -43.41 -52.16 -7.94
CA PHE A 163 -43.75 -50.79 -7.59
C PHE A 163 -42.98 -50.30 -6.36
N GLY A 164 -42.86 -51.15 -5.34
CA GLY A 164 -42.01 -50.88 -4.17
C GLY A 164 -40.54 -50.70 -4.53
N PHE A 165 -40.01 -51.54 -5.43
CA PHE A 165 -38.65 -51.42 -5.95
C PHE A 165 -38.43 -50.07 -6.66
N LEU A 166 -39.32 -49.70 -7.58
CA LEU A 166 -39.25 -48.43 -8.30
C LEU A 166 -39.35 -47.20 -7.39
N LYS A 167 -40.15 -47.29 -6.32
CA LYS A 167 -40.39 -46.16 -5.42
C LYS A 167 -39.31 -46.01 -4.34
N TYR A 168 -38.76 -47.10 -3.81
CA TYR A 168 -37.94 -47.07 -2.60
C TYR A 168 -36.47 -47.43 -2.80
N THR A 169 -36.07 -47.91 -3.98
CA THR A 169 -34.66 -48.25 -4.25
C THR A 169 -34.02 -47.23 -5.22
N ASN A 170 -32.76 -46.86 -4.97
CA ASN A 170 -31.98 -46.01 -5.88
C ASN A 170 -31.97 -46.55 -7.34
N PRO A 171 -31.64 -47.83 -7.62
CA PRO A 171 -31.68 -48.35 -9.00
C PRO A 171 -33.08 -48.30 -9.64
N GLY A 172 -34.15 -48.51 -8.86
CA GLY A 172 -35.52 -48.36 -9.33
C GLY A 172 -35.87 -46.92 -9.71
N GLN A 173 -35.43 -45.96 -8.91
CA GLN A 173 -35.65 -44.53 -9.16
C GLN A 173 -34.87 -44.02 -10.37
N LYS A 174 -33.65 -44.52 -10.62
CA LYS A 174 -32.91 -44.22 -11.86
C LYS A 174 -33.66 -44.64 -13.13
N ILE A 175 -34.31 -45.80 -13.09
CA ILE A 175 -35.16 -46.27 -14.19
C ILE A 175 -36.32 -45.29 -14.41
N LEU A 176 -36.91 -44.75 -13.34
CA LEU A 176 -37.96 -43.73 -13.43
C LEU A 176 -37.46 -42.42 -14.05
N VAL A 177 -36.26 -41.92 -13.70
CA VAL A 177 -35.68 -40.73 -14.35
C VAL A 177 -35.54 -40.95 -15.86
N ARG A 178 -34.95 -42.08 -16.26
CA ARG A 178 -34.76 -42.43 -17.68
C ARG A 178 -36.07 -42.53 -18.43
N LEU A 179 -37.09 -43.14 -17.83
CA LEU A 179 -38.44 -43.22 -18.42
C LEU A 179 -39.11 -41.85 -18.51
N GLY A 180 -38.98 -41.01 -17.49
CA GLY A 180 -39.54 -39.65 -17.47
C GLY A 180 -38.91 -38.73 -18.53
N MET A 181 -37.66 -38.93 -18.90
CA MET A 181 -37.03 -38.22 -20.02
C MET A 181 -37.62 -38.62 -21.38
N HIS A 182 -37.91 -39.92 -21.58
CA HIS A 182 -38.56 -40.38 -22.81
C HIS A 182 -40.06 -40.03 -22.86
N PHE A 183 -40.70 -39.86 -21.71
CA PHE A 183 -42.12 -39.54 -21.57
C PHE A 183 -42.34 -38.33 -20.64
N PRO A 184 -42.09 -37.09 -21.09
CA PRO A 184 -42.09 -35.89 -20.25
C PRO A 184 -43.46 -35.53 -19.63
N LYS A 185 -44.55 -36.15 -20.10
CA LYS A 185 -45.90 -35.99 -19.53
C LYS A 185 -46.16 -36.86 -18.30
N LEU A 186 -45.23 -37.75 -17.95
CA LEU A 186 -45.35 -38.66 -16.82
C LEU A 186 -44.71 -38.02 -15.57
N THR A 187 -45.53 -37.38 -14.72
CA THR A 187 -45.05 -36.76 -13.47
C THR A 187 -44.86 -37.84 -12.40
N MET A 188 -43.62 -38.21 -12.12
CA MET A 188 -43.27 -39.17 -11.06
C MET A 188 -42.35 -38.50 -10.03
N GLN A 189 -42.58 -38.78 -8.75
CA GLN A 189 -41.68 -38.35 -7.68
C GLN A 189 -40.41 -39.20 -7.76
N VAL A 190 -39.28 -38.56 -8.05
CA VAL A 190 -37.96 -39.19 -8.10
C VAL A 190 -37.09 -38.54 -7.04
N SER A 191 -36.10 -39.27 -6.52
CA SER A 191 -35.13 -38.69 -5.59
C SER A 191 -34.13 -37.79 -6.31
N THR A 192 -33.63 -36.79 -5.60
CA THR A 192 -32.58 -35.87 -6.05
C THR A 192 -31.28 -36.62 -6.38
N ALA A 193 -30.87 -37.56 -5.52
CA ALA A 193 -29.69 -38.41 -5.76
C ALA A 193 -29.76 -39.20 -7.08
N ALA A 194 -30.93 -39.77 -7.42
CA ALA A 194 -31.09 -40.47 -8.69
C ALA A 194 -31.02 -39.52 -9.91
N LEU A 195 -31.46 -38.26 -9.77
CA LEU A 195 -31.34 -37.24 -10.82
C LEU A 195 -29.88 -36.81 -11.04
N TRP A 196 -29.12 -36.59 -9.96
CA TRP A 196 -27.68 -36.30 -10.03
C TRP A 196 -26.89 -37.44 -10.71
N GLU A 197 -27.12 -38.68 -10.27
CA GLU A 197 -26.42 -39.85 -10.83
C GLU A 197 -26.79 -40.13 -12.30
N VAL A 198 -28.06 -39.94 -12.70
CA VAL A 198 -28.45 -40.08 -14.12
C VAL A 198 -27.93 -38.92 -14.95
N GLY A 199 -27.86 -37.70 -14.41
CA GLY A 199 -27.22 -36.57 -15.07
C GLY A 199 -25.74 -36.84 -15.38
N ASP A 200 -25.00 -37.44 -14.44
CA ASP A 200 -23.59 -37.85 -14.62
C ASP A 200 -23.43 -38.87 -15.74
N GLU A 201 -24.25 -39.94 -15.73
CA GLU A 201 -24.30 -40.93 -16.80
C GLU A 201 -24.59 -40.28 -18.17
N MET A 202 -25.46 -39.27 -18.23
CA MET A 202 -25.79 -38.57 -19.47
C MET A 202 -24.67 -37.67 -19.94
N LEU A 203 -24.02 -36.95 -19.03
CA LEU A 203 -22.86 -36.11 -19.31
C LEU A 203 -21.71 -36.95 -19.87
N ASP A 204 -21.42 -38.09 -19.24
CA ASP A 204 -20.42 -39.06 -19.70
C ASP A 204 -20.75 -39.65 -21.08
N SER A 205 -22.04 -39.85 -21.37
CA SER A 205 -22.50 -40.29 -22.70
C SER A 205 -22.47 -39.19 -23.78
N GLY A 206 -22.16 -37.95 -23.41
CA GLY A 206 -22.15 -36.79 -24.31
C GLY A 206 -23.52 -36.20 -24.63
N ARG A 207 -24.58 -36.62 -23.93
CA ARG A 207 -25.93 -36.08 -24.05
C ARG A 207 -26.10 -34.85 -23.16
N ILE A 208 -25.48 -33.75 -23.57
CA ILE A 208 -25.33 -32.53 -22.75
C ILE A 208 -26.68 -31.91 -22.37
N ASP A 209 -27.61 -31.76 -23.32
CA ASP A 209 -28.92 -31.12 -23.06
C ASP A 209 -29.76 -31.92 -22.06
N ASP A 210 -29.74 -33.26 -22.18
CA ASP A 210 -30.45 -34.16 -21.27
C ASP A 210 -29.82 -34.17 -19.87
N ALA A 211 -28.49 -34.07 -19.79
CA ALA A 211 -27.77 -33.94 -18.54
C ALA A 211 -28.13 -32.64 -17.81
N ILE A 212 -28.12 -31.49 -18.52
CA ILE A 212 -28.54 -30.19 -17.98
C ILE A 212 -29.98 -30.28 -17.46
N ALA A 213 -30.90 -30.88 -18.21
CA ALA A 213 -32.28 -31.04 -17.79
C ALA A 213 -32.44 -31.91 -16.52
N CYS A 214 -31.59 -32.93 -16.34
CA CYS A 214 -31.57 -33.75 -15.11
C CYS A 214 -31.03 -32.96 -13.92
N TYR A 215 -29.92 -32.26 -14.11
CA TYR A 215 -29.26 -31.49 -13.07
C TYR A 215 -30.07 -30.28 -12.61
N GLU A 216 -30.69 -29.52 -13.51
CA GLU A 216 -31.58 -28.41 -13.14
C GLU A 216 -32.80 -28.89 -12.35
N LYS A 217 -33.36 -30.05 -12.71
CA LYS A 217 -34.42 -30.68 -11.92
C LYS A 217 -33.93 -31.12 -10.54
N ALA A 218 -32.71 -31.65 -10.46
CA ALA A 218 -32.11 -32.04 -9.19
C ALA A 218 -31.90 -30.82 -8.29
N LYS A 219 -31.29 -29.76 -8.83
CA LYS A 219 -31.08 -28.48 -8.16
C LYS A 219 -32.40 -27.86 -7.68
N ALA A 220 -33.43 -27.80 -8.51
CA ALA A 220 -34.74 -27.28 -8.11
C ALA A 220 -35.37 -28.07 -6.94
N GLN A 221 -35.24 -29.40 -6.96
CA GLN A 221 -35.73 -30.24 -5.86
C GLN A 221 -34.91 -30.09 -4.57
N ASP A 222 -33.60 -29.87 -4.69
CA ASP A 222 -32.72 -29.60 -3.55
C ASP A 222 -32.99 -28.21 -2.95
N GLU A 223 -33.32 -27.21 -3.78
CA GLU A 223 -33.71 -25.86 -3.33
C GLU A 223 -35.04 -25.87 -2.54
N ASP A 224 -36.02 -26.65 -3.00
CA ASP A 224 -37.34 -26.83 -2.35
C ASP A 224 -37.27 -27.70 -1.07
N SER A 225 -36.12 -28.30 -0.76
CA SER A 225 -35.94 -29.17 0.39
C SER A 225 -35.84 -28.36 1.71
N PRO A 226 -36.51 -28.79 2.81
CA PRO A 226 -36.45 -28.10 4.10
C PRO A 226 -35.05 -27.95 4.69
N ASN A 227 -34.10 -28.78 4.24
CA ASN A 227 -32.72 -28.82 4.71
C ASN A 227 -31.72 -28.18 3.74
N HIS A 228 -32.22 -27.55 2.65
CA HIS A 228 -31.47 -26.85 1.59
C HIS A 228 -30.06 -27.42 1.37
N TYR A 229 -30.00 -28.69 0.97
CA TYR A 229 -28.75 -29.41 0.78
C TYR A 229 -28.32 -29.27 -0.68
N SER A 230 -27.27 -28.50 -0.96
CA SER A 230 -26.65 -28.45 -2.27
C SER A 230 -25.52 -29.47 -2.35
N ASP A 231 -25.60 -30.42 -3.29
CA ASP A 231 -24.48 -31.31 -3.62
C ASP A 231 -23.45 -30.52 -4.45
N PRO A 232 -22.29 -30.11 -3.88
CA PRO A 232 -21.37 -29.25 -4.59
C PRO A 232 -20.66 -30.00 -5.73
N ASP A 233 -20.57 -31.34 -5.67
CA ASP A 233 -20.03 -32.16 -6.76
C ASP A 233 -21.01 -32.22 -7.94
N GLY A 234 -22.30 -32.38 -7.64
CA GLY A 234 -23.37 -32.27 -8.64
C GLY A 234 -23.41 -30.91 -9.34
N LEU A 235 -23.31 -29.81 -8.57
CA LEU A 235 -23.30 -28.45 -9.13
C LEU A 235 -22.06 -28.18 -10.01
N LEU A 236 -20.88 -28.70 -9.65
CA LEU A 236 -19.67 -28.60 -10.49
C LEU A 236 -19.85 -29.33 -11.83
N ASN A 237 -20.53 -30.48 -11.81
CA ASN A 237 -20.85 -31.24 -13.02
C ASN A 237 -21.88 -30.52 -13.89
N LEU A 238 -22.88 -29.86 -13.28
CA LEU A 238 -23.82 -28.98 -13.99
C LEU A 238 -23.10 -27.81 -14.66
N GLY A 239 -22.19 -27.12 -13.95
CA GLY A 239 -21.37 -26.06 -14.56
C GLY A 239 -20.53 -26.59 -15.72
N SER A 240 -19.98 -27.79 -15.57
CA SER A 240 -19.22 -28.45 -16.63
C SER A 240 -20.07 -28.82 -17.85
N ALA A 241 -21.35 -29.14 -17.64
CA ALA A 241 -22.33 -29.37 -18.70
C ALA A 241 -22.72 -28.06 -19.40
N TYR A 242 -22.92 -26.96 -18.64
CA TYR A 242 -23.17 -25.63 -19.20
C TYR A 242 -22.02 -25.17 -20.11
N GLU A 243 -20.77 -25.28 -19.67
CA GLU A 243 -19.62 -24.98 -20.52
C GLU A 243 -19.56 -25.86 -21.78
N ALA A 244 -19.98 -27.12 -21.71
CA ALA A 244 -20.00 -28.04 -22.86
C ALA A 244 -21.13 -27.72 -23.87
N ALA A 245 -22.20 -27.08 -23.41
CA ALA A 245 -23.29 -26.54 -24.20
C ALA A 245 -22.99 -25.14 -24.77
N GLY A 246 -21.93 -24.47 -24.32
CA GLY A 246 -21.59 -23.10 -24.70
C GLY A 246 -22.31 -22.03 -23.88
N MET A 247 -23.00 -22.42 -22.80
CA MET A 247 -23.67 -21.55 -21.84
C MET A 247 -22.66 -21.04 -20.80
N VAL A 248 -21.73 -20.20 -21.25
CA VAL A 248 -20.56 -19.78 -20.46
C VAL A 248 -20.95 -18.83 -19.33
N ASP A 249 -21.93 -17.95 -19.56
CA ASP A 249 -22.39 -16.98 -18.56
C ASP A 249 -23.12 -17.69 -17.41
N GLU A 250 -24.00 -18.65 -17.73
CA GLU A 250 -24.70 -19.48 -16.75
C GLU A 250 -23.73 -20.36 -15.96
N ALA A 251 -22.68 -20.87 -16.62
CA ALA A 251 -21.61 -21.60 -15.93
C ALA A 251 -20.84 -20.70 -14.95
N ALA A 252 -20.49 -19.48 -15.34
CA ALA A 252 -19.78 -18.52 -14.49
C ALA A 252 -20.60 -18.12 -13.26
N GLU A 253 -21.89 -17.84 -13.43
CA GLU A 253 -22.81 -17.57 -12.32
C GLU A 253 -22.95 -18.77 -11.38
N LEU A 254 -23.02 -19.99 -11.93
CA LEU A 254 -23.10 -21.20 -11.12
C LEU A 254 -21.81 -21.45 -10.33
N TYR A 255 -20.64 -21.31 -10.94
CA TYR A 255 -19.37 -21.42 -10.22
C TYR A 255 -19.26 -20.38 -9.12
N LYS A 256 -19.73 -19.15 -9.38
CA LYS A 256 -19.83 -18.10 -8.36
C LYS A 256 -20.70 -18.50 -7.18
N TYR A 257 -21.89 -19.01 -7.47
CA TYR A 257 -22.78 -19.55 -6.44
C TYR A 257 -22.10 -20.65 -5.61
N ILE A 258 -21.35 -21.56 -6.25
CA ILE A 258 -20.67 -22.66 -5.53
C ILE A 258 -19.64 -22.13 -4.54
N TYR A 259 -18.75 -21.22 -4.94
CA TYR A 259 -17.70 -20.74 -4.02
C TYR A 259 -18.17 -19.69 -3.01
N GLU A 260 -19.32 -19.04 -3.23
CA GLU A 260 -19.97 -18.19 -2.22
C GLU A 260 -20.57 -19.02 -1.08
N ASN A 261 -21.10 -20.22 -1.39
CA ASN A 261 -21.70 -21.13 -0.41
C ASN A 261 -20.70 -22.15 0.16
N THR A 262 -19.69 -22.56 -0.62
CA THR A 262 -18.63 -23.50 -0.22
C THR A 262 -17.24 -22.93 -0.56
N PRO A 263 -16.73 -21.96 0.20
CA PRO A 263 -15.49 -21.26 -0.15
C PRO A 263 -14.21 -22.11 -0.08
N SER A 264 -14.25 -23.27 0.58
CA SER A 264 -13.11 -24.16 0.76
C SER A 264 -12.79 -25.03 -0.46
N ARG A 265 -13.64 -25.02 -1.48
CA ARG A 265 -13.48 -25.86 -2.69
C ARG A 265 -12.79 -25.09 -3.83
N PRO A 266 -11.56 -25.48 -4.22
CA PRO A 266 -10.80 -24.77 -5.26
C PRO A 266 -11.37 -24.98 -6.68
N GLU A 267 -12.11 -26.05 -6.94
CA GLU A 267 -12.54 -26.45 -8.29
C GLU A 267 -13.43 -25.40 -8.96
N ALA A 268 -14.36 -24.81 -8.19
CA ALA A 268 -15.25 -23.75 -8.69
C ALA A 268 -14.46 -22.47 -9.03
N TYR A 269 -13.47 -22.11 -8.20
CA TYR A 269 -12.58 -20.99 -8.50
C TYR A 269 -11.78 -21.25 -9.78
N ILE A 270 -11.16 -22.42 -9.93
CA ILE A 270 -10.37 -22.79 -11.12
C ILE A 270 -11.22 -22.68 -12.39
N ALA A 271 -12.44 -23.21 -12.37
CA ALA A 271 -13.33 -23.19 -13.53
C ALA A 271 -13.74 -21.76 -13.91
N HIS A 272 -14.11 -20.93 -12.93
CA HIS A 272 -14.48 -19.53 -13.19
C HIS A 272 -13.27 -18.69 -13.63
N ILE A 273 -12.11 -18.83 -12.98
CA ILE A 273 -10.87 -18.14 -13.38
C ILE A 273 -10.51 -18.46 -14.84
N ARG A 274 -10.65 -19.72 -15.26
CA ARG A 274 -10.42 -20.13 -16.65
C ARG A 274 -11.40 -19.46 -17.62
N ILE A 275 -12.68 -19.33 -17.24
CA ILE A 275 -13.66 -18.59 -18.06
C ILE A 275 -13.21 -17.13 -18.22
N LEU A 276 -12.85 -16.46 -17.11
CA LEU A 276 -12.39 -15.08 -17.13
C LEU A 276 -11.14 -14.90 -18.00
N GLN A 277 -10.17 -15.81 -17.92
CA GLN A 277 -8.98 -15.81 -18.78
C GLN A 277 -9.32 -15.98 -20.26
N ASN A 278 -10.23 -16.90 -20.60
CA ASN A 278 -10.65 -17.11 -22.00
C ASN A 278 -11.40 -15.89 -22.56
N ASN A 279 -12.09 -15.14 -21.70
CA ASN A 279 -12.80 -13.90 -22.07
C ASN A 279 -11.89 -12.66 -22.10
N GLY A 280 -10.59 -12.80 -21.77
CA GLY A 280 -9.66 -11.67 -21.67
C GLY A 280 -9.87 -10.77 -20.44
N GLN A 281 -10.67 -11.21 -19.46
CA GLN A 281 -10.95 -10.49 -18.22
C GLN A 281 -9.85 -10.75 -17.17
N GLU A 282 -8.60 -10.49 -17.54
CA GLU A 282 -7.43 -10.85 -16.73
C GLU A 282 -7.37 -10.11 -15.38
N ARG A 283 -7.84 -8.85 -15.31
CA ARG A 283 -7.94 -8.09 -14.06
C ARG A 283 -8.85 -8.80 -13.05
N GLU A 284 -10.04 -9.21 -13.49
CA GLU A 284 -11.02 -9.91 -12.65
C GLU A 284 -10.53 -11.31 -12.29
N ALA A 285 -9.83 -11.99 -13.21
CA ALA A 285 -9.19 -13.26 -12.93
C ALA A 285 -8.13 -13.14 -11.81
N GLY A 286 -7.28 -12.11 -11.85
CA GLY A 286 -6.28 -11.84 -10.81
C GLY A 286 -6.88 -11.50 -9.44
N GLU A 287 -8.02 -10.80 -9.41
CA GLU A 287 -8.80 -10.54 -8.19
C GLU A 287 -9.41 -11.84 -7.63
N LEU A 288 -10.00 -12.67 -8.49
CA LEU A 288 -10.58 -13.95 -8.10
C LEU A 288 -9.53 -14.95 -7.61
N MET A 289 -8.34 -15.00 -8.22
CA MET A 289 -7.21 -15.82 -7.75
C MET A 289 -6.77 -15.43 -6.33
N LYS A 290 -6.77 -14.12 -6.00
CA LYS A 290 -6.47 -13.64 -4.65
C LYS A 290 -7.52 -14.14 -3.66
N GLN A 291 -8.80 -13.98 -3.99
CA GLN A 291 -9.89 -14.47 -3.17
C GLN A 291 -9.83 -16.00 -2.99
N ALA A 292 -9.55 -16.75 -4.06
CA ALA A 292 -9.41 -18.19 -4.03
C ALA A 292 -8.32 -18.63 -3.06
N TYR A 293 -7.15 -18.00 -3.09
CA TYR A 293 -6.08 -18.25 -2.11
C TYR A 293 -6.54 -17.94 -0.67
N GLU A 294 -7.17 -16.80 -0.43
CA GLU A 294 -7.64 -16.41 0.91
C GLU A 294 -8.67 -17.39 1.50
N LYS A 295 -9.47 -18.03 0.65
CA LYS A 295 -10.53 -18.97 1.08
C LYS A 295 -10.10 -20.43 1.13
N THR A 296 -9.18 -20.85 0.27
CA THR A 296 -8.76 -22.25 0.14
C THR A 296 -7.39 -22.53 0.77
N GLY A 297 -6.50 -21.53 0.83
CA GLY A 297 -5.10 -21.69 1.22
C GLY A 297 -4.21 -22.34 0.16
N ASP A 298 -4.72 -22.57 -1.06
CA ASP A 298 -3.96 -23.23 -2.13
C ASP A 298 -2.99 -22.26 -2.82
N ALA A 299 -1.68 -22.51 -2.67
CA ALA A 299 -0.61 -21.68 -3.21
C ALA A 299 -0.54 -21.66 -4.74
N SER A 300 -1.20 -22.59 -5.43
CA SER A 300 -1.27 -22.59 -6.90
C SER A 300 -1.93 -21.32 -7.44
N PHE A 301 -2.96 -20.79 -6.76
CA PHE A 301 -3.61 -19.53 -7.13
C PHE A 301 -2.69 -18.32 -6.99
N GLN A 302 -1.81 -18.30 -5.98
CA GLN A 302 -0.81 -17.23 -5.86
C GLN A 302 0.20 -17.26 -6.99
N THR A 303 0.66 -18.45 -7.36
CA THR A 303 1.64 -18.63 -8.44
C THR A 303 1.03 -18.20 -9.78
N GLN A 304 -0.18 -18.67 -10.10
CA GLN A 304 -0.90 -18.25 -11.30
C GLN A 304 -1.13 -16.73 -11.33
N ARG A 305 -1.44 -16.13 -10.18
CA ARG A 305 -1.63 -14.69 -10.06
C ARG A 305 -0.33 -13.92 -10.26
N SER A 306 0.79 -14.38 -9.70
CA SER A 306 2.09 -13.73 -9.88
C SER A 306 2.60 -13.83 -11.31
N ASP A 307 2.27 -14.90 -12.02
CA ASP A 307 2.62 -15.07 -13.43
C ASP A 307 1.79 -14.15 -14.34
N LEU A 308 0.54 -13.84 -13.92
CA LEU A 308 -0.37 -12.96 -14.64
C LEU A 308 -0.07 -11.48 -14.40
N LEU A 309 0.16 -11.07 -13.14
CA LEU A 309 0.27 -9.66 -12.77
C LEU A 309 1.68 -9.11 -13.01
N PRO A 310 1.81 -7.80 -13.33
CA PRO A 310 3.09 -7.13 -13.34
C PRO A 310 3.82 -7.24 -12.00
N VAL A 311 5.15 -7.38 -12.06
CA VAL A 311 6.01 -7.35 -10.88
C VAL A 311 5.89 -5.97 -10.23
N PRO A 312 5.66 -5.90 -8.90
CA PRO A 312 5.57 -4.64 -8.19
C PRO A 312 6.82 -3.78 -8.38
N PRO A 313 6.67 -2.44 -8.38
CA PRO A 313 7.82 -1.55 -8.53
C PRO A 313 8.72 -1.63 -7.29
N GLU A 314 10.01 -1.39 -7.47
CA GLU A 314 10.98 -1.28 -6.40
C GLU A 314 11.23 0.18 -6.05
N ALA A 315 11.43 0.45 -4.77
CA ALA A 315 11.65 1.79 -4.24
C ALA A 315 13.04 1.92 -3.59
N GLU A 316 13.83 2.89 -4.07
CA GLU A 316 15.12 3.25 -3.51
C GLU A 316 15.16 4.74 -3.12
N PRO A 317 15.63 5.10 -1.92
CA PRO A 317 16.08 4.21 -0.85
C PRO A 317 14.90 3.44 -0.24
N LYS A 318 15.16 2.36 0.51
CA LYS A 318 14.10 1.56 1.15
C LYS A 318 13.32 2.38 2.19
N ALA A 319 12.10 1.99 2.50
CA ALA A 319 11.33 2.60 3.58
C ALA A 319 12.12 2.56 4.92
N GLY A 320 12.09 3.64 5.67
CA GLY A 320 12.88 3.75 6.91
C GLY A 320 13.05 5.17 7.44
N PHE A 321 13.92 5.27 8.44
CA PHE A 321 14.32 6.54 9.06
C PHE A 321 15.59 7.09 8.42
N TYR A 322 15.58 8.39 8.10
CA TYR A 322 16.70 9.09 7.50
C TYR A 322 16.96 10.41 8.23
N ASN A 323 18.25 10.71 8.43
CA ASN A 323 18.74 11.94 9.05
C ASN A 323 19.27 12.97 8.01
N ALA A 324 18.95 12.77 6.74
CA ALA A 324 19.31 13.63 5.64
C ALA A 324 18.18 13.62 4.60
N LEU A 325 18.11 14.67 3.79
CA LEU A 325 17.19 14.71 2.66
C LEU A 325 17.50 13.57 1.69
N LYS A 326 16.45 12.93 1.19
CA LYS A 326 16.54 11.83 0.22
C LYS A 326 15.62 12.08 -0.96
N SER A 327 15.97 11.50 -2.09
CA SER A 327 15.10 11.44 -3.25
C SER A 327 14.71 9.99 -3.48
N LEU A 328 13.41 9.77 -3.66
CA LEU A 328 12.82 8.47 -3.95
C LEU A 328 12.90 8.20 -5.45
N VAL A 329 13.51 7.06 -5.79
CA VAL A 329 13.59 6.49 -7.12
C VAL A 329 12.69 5.26 -7.14
N LEU A 330 11.79 5.19 -8.12
CA LEU A 330 10.93 4.05 -8.36
C LEU A 330 11.37 3.38 -9.66
N SER A 331 11.45 2.06 -9.67
CA SER A 331 11.82 1.29 -10.85
C SER A 331 10.88 0.12 -11.04
N SER A 332 10.40 -0.11 -12.26
CA SER A 332 9.69 -1.34 -12.60
C SER A 332 10.70 -2.34 -13.17
N PRO A 333 10.89 -3.52 -12.56
CA PRO A 333 11.79 -4.54 -13.11
C PRO A 333 11.47 -4.98 -14.54
N GLN A 334 10.19 -4.85 -14.93
CA GLN A 334 9.68 -5.20 -16.27
C GLN A 334 9.56 -3.98 -17.20
N GLY A 335 9.95 -2.78 -16.76
CA GLY A 335 9.91 -1.57 -17.57
C GLY A 335 8.52 -0.98 -17.78
N TYR A 336 7.55 -1.32 -16.93
CA TYR A 336 6.19 -0.79 -17.00
C TYR A 336 6.05 0.58 -16.30
N ASP A 337 4.99 1.30 -16.63
CA ASP A 337 4.68 2.59 -16.04
C ASP A 337 4.36 2.43 -14.54
N VAL A 338 4.98 3.26 -13.71
CA VAL A 338 4.79 3.23 -12.26
C VAL A 338 3.94 4.41 -11.82
N TYR A 339 2.85 4.14 -11.11
CA TYR A 339 2.00 5.15 -10.49
C TYR A 339 2.17 5.11 -8.98
N TYR A 340 2.39 6.26 -8.36
CA TYR A 340 2.59 6.36 -6.92
C TYR A 340 1.73 7.45 -6.28
N THR A 341 1.53 7.35 -4.97
CA THR A 341 0.84 8.35 -4.17
C THR A 341 1.40 8.37 -2.74
N PHE A 342 1.24 9.51 -2.06
CA PHE A 342 1.46 9.64 -0.63
C PHE A 342 0.14 9.81 0.16
N ASP A 343 -1.00 9.79 -0.55
CA ASP A 343 -2.33 9.82 0.06
C ASP A 343 -2.81 8.40 0.36
N GLU A 344 -3.20 8.18 1.61
CA GLU A 344 -3.70 6.88 2.07
C GLU A 344 -5.07 6.53 1.45
N ASN A 345 -5.84 7.53 1.01
CA ASN A 345 -7.17 7.31 0.46
C ASN A 345 -7.21 7.25 -1.08
N ALA A 346 -6.11 7.59 -1.75
CA ALA A 346 -6.08 7.60 -3.21
C ALA A 346 -6.18 6.19 -3.81
N LEU A 347 -6.99 6.04 -4.85
CA LEU A 347 -7.13 4.79 -5.59
C LEU A 347 -6.09 4.70 -6.70
N LEU A 348 -5.10 3.83 -6.56
CA LEU A 348 -4.12 3.55 -7.61
C LEU A 348 -4.69 2.58 -8.66
N PRO A 349 -4.32 2.73 -9.95
CA PRO A 349 -3.46 3.76 -10.51
C PRO A 349 -4.17 5.09 -10.86
N TYR A 350 -5.51 5.13 -10.86
CA TYR A 350 -6.31 6.23 -11.41
C TYR A 350 -6.10 7.60 -10.76
N GLN A 351 -5.84 7.63 -9.45
CA GLN A 351 -5.54 8.84 -8.67
C GLN A 351 -4.05 8.94 -8.31
N GLY A 352 -3.22 8.09 -8.91
CA GLY A 352 -1.77 8.10 -8.74
C GLY A 352 -1.09 9.12 -9.64
N ILE A 353 0.13 9.48 -9.25
CA ILE A 353 1.03 10.30 -10.05
C ILE A 353 1.93 9.37 -10.85
N LEU A 354 2.01 9.58 -12.17
CA LEU A 354 2.96 8.85 -13.02
C LEU A 354 4.40 9.22 -12.64
N TYR A 355 5.21 8.22 -12.34
CA TYR A 355 6.62 8.40 -12.01
C TYR A 355 7.45 8.70 -13.26
N GLN A 356 8.10 9.87 -13.29
CA GLN A 356 8.96 10.31 -14.40
C GLN A 356 10.36 10.74 -13.93
N TYR A 357 10.46 11.28 -12.71
CA TYR A 357 11.69 11.81 -12.14
C TYR A 357 11.80 11.42 -10.66
N PRO A 358 13.02 11.38 -10.10
CA PRO A 358 13.22 11.18 -8.66
C PRO A 358 12.38 12.15 -7.82
N VAL A 359 11.65 11.61 -6.85
CA VAL A 359 10.70 12.36 -6.03
C VAL A 359 11.40 12.84 -4.75
N PRO A 360 11.54 14.16 -4.52
CA PRO A 360 12.17 14.66 -3.31
C PRO A 360 11.31 14.34 -2.08
N LEU A 361 11.95 13.79 -1.05
CA LEU A 361 11.34 13.54 0.25
C LEU A 361 11.78 14.66 1.22
N PRO A 362 10.91 15.62 1.55
CA PRO A 362 11.20 16.63 2.56
C PRO A 362 11.11 16.05 3.97
N GLU A 363 11.51 16.85 4.96
CA GLU A 363 11.37 16.51 6.37
C GLU A 363 9.92 16.17 6.74
N GLY A 364 9.73 15.15 7.58
CA GLY A 364 8.42 14.65 8.00
C GLY A 364 8.22 13.16 7.78
N VAL A 365 6.98 12.72 7.94
CA VAL A 365 6.56 11.32 7.73
C VAL A 365 5.71 11.25 6.48
N ARG A 366 6.05 10.34 5.56
CA ARG A 366 5.29 10.08 4.33
C ARG A 366 5.14 8.59 4.10
N THR A 367 3.93 8.16 3.73
CA THR A 367 3.65 6.77 3.39
C THR A 367 3.53 6.66 1.87
N LEU A 368 4.55 6.11 1.24
CA LEU A 368 4.52 5.79 -0.19
C LEU A 368 3.60 4.60 -0.42
N ARG A 369 2.78 4.71 -1.46
CA ARG A 369 2.05 3.62 -2.10
C ARG A 369 2.36 3.67 -3.60
N ALA A 370 2.71 2.54 -4.21
CA ALA A 370 2.99 2.51 -5.65
C ALA A 370 2.62 1.18 -6.30
N VAL A 371 2.25 1.24 -7.57
CA VAL A 371 1.89 0.09 -8.44
C VAL A 371 2.53 0.26 -9.81
N ALA A 372 2.85 -0.86 -10.45
CA ALA A 372 3.25 -0.92 -11.85
C ALA A 372 2.02 -1.29 -12.71
N VAL A 373 1.87 -0.67 -13.87
CA VAL A 373 0.70 -0.82 -14.74
C VAL A 373 1.14 -1.27 -16.13
N ASN A 374 0.57 -2.39 -16.58
CA ASN A 374 0.72 -2.89 -17.95
C ASN A 374 -0.67 -2.99 -18.60
N GLY A 375 -1.05 -1.97 -19.38
CA GLY A 375 -2.39 -1.90 -19.96
C GLY A 375 -3.49 -1.85 -18.89
N GLN A 376 -4.28 -2.92 -18.78
CA GLN A 376 -5.34 -3.07 -17.76
C GLN A 376 -4.89 -3.78 -16.49
N LEU A 377 -3.70 -4.40 -16.49
CA LEU A 377 -3.17 -5.13 -15.36
C LEU A 377 -2.40 -4.21 -14.43
N VAL A 378 -2.63 -4.39 -13.13
CA VAL A 378 -2.00 -3.59 -12.07
C VAL A 378 -1.29 -4.57 -11.13
N SER A 379 -0.03 -4.27 -10.80
CA SER A 379 0.73 -5.05 -9.83
C SER A 379 0.10 -4.99 -8.44
N ASP A 380 0.59 -5.83 -7.54
CA ASP A 380 0.37 -5.58 -6.11
C ASP A 380 0.97 -4.22 -5.69
N GLU A 381 0.30 -3.59 -4.74
CA GLU A 381 0.72 -2.31 -4.20
C GLU A 381 1.90 -2.50 -3.23
N ILE A 382 2.99 -1.78 -3.48
CA ILE A 382 4.04 -1.62 -2.47
C ILE A 382 3.67 -0.49 -1.52
N LYS A 383 3.87 -0.72 -0.23
CA LYS A 383 3.65 0.29 0.82
C LYS A 383 4.91 0.48 1.65
N GLY A 384 5.33 1.73 1.84
CA GLY A 384 6.55 2.04 2.58
C GLY A 384 6.48 3.39 3.30
N THR A 385 6.84 3.44 4.57
CA THR A 385 6.88 4.69 5.36
C THR A 385 8.29 5.26 5.43
N TYR A 386 8.43 6.52 5.00
CA TYR A 386 9.66 7.30 5.07
C TYR A 386 9.54 8.32 6.19
N ARG A 387 10.51 8.31 7.11
CA ARG A 387 10.60 9.28 8.21
C ARG A 387 11.90 10.04 8.07
N ILE A 388 11.82 11.30 7.65
CA ILE A 388 12.98 12.19 7.52
C ILE A 388 12.96 13.16 8.68
N ALA A 389 13.97 13.11 9.53
CA ALA A 389 14.16 14.06 10.62
C ALA A 389 15.59 14.58 10.56
N LEU A 390 15.75 15.87 10.23
CA LEU A 390 17.06 16.47 10.08
C LEU A 390 17.66 16.75 11.46
N PRO A 391 18.95 16.45 11.70
CA PRO A 391 19.56 16.72 12.99
C PRO A 391 19.65 18.22 13.25
N SER A 392 19.41 18.63 14.49
CA SER A 392 19.75 19.97 14.96
C SER A 392 21.20 19.99 15.46
N PRO A 393 21.96 21.07 15.22
CA PRO A 393 23.28 21.22 15.81
C PRO A 393 23.18 21.36 17.33
N MET A 394 24.25 21.00 18.02
CA MET A 394 24.43 21.22 19.45
C MET A 394 24.58 22.70 19.79
N THR A 395 24.19 23.06 21.01
CA THR A 395 24.40 24.40 21.56
C THR A 395 25.88 24.77 21.52
N PRO A 396 26.24 25.97 21.02
CA PRO A 396 27.62 26.44 21.03
C PRO A 396 28.13 26.61 22.47
N GLN A 397 29.44 26.64 22.64
CA GLN A 397 30.08 26.78 23.96
C GLN A 397 30.94 28.04 23.99
N ALA A 398 30.84 28.79 25.08
CA ALA A 398 31.78 29.88 25.40
C ALA A 398 33.00 29.35 26.16
N ASN A 399 34.18 29.88 25.86
CA ASN A 399 35.40 29.54 26.60
C ASN A 399 35.47 30.18 28.00
N LEU A 400 34.75 31.27 28.21
CA LEU A 400 34.73 32.04 29.45
C LEU A 400 33.49 31.67 30.27
N ALA A 401 33.69 31.32 31.54
CA ALA A 401 32.59 31.02 32.46
C ALA A 401 31.85 32.31 32.88
N PRO A 402 30.55 32.25 33.18
CA PRO A 402 29.83 33.40 33.73
C PRO A 402 30.44 33.79 35.08
N ASN A 403 30.92 35.03 35.20
CA ASN A 403 31.45 35.58 36.45
C ASN A 403 31.47 37.12 36.43
N THR A 404 31.82 37.71 37.57
CA THR A 404 32.22 39.10 37.68
C THR A 404 33.72 39.23 37.46
N TYR A 405 34.12 40.04 36.49
CA TYR A 405 35.52 40.30 36.13
C TYR A 405 35.86 41.75 36.42
N LYS A 406 37.02 42.01 37.01
CA LYS A 406 37.51 43.37 37.32
C LYS A 406 38.27 44.03 36.16
N THR A 407 38.55 43.26 35.12
CA THR A 407 39.31 43.68 33.94
C THR A 407 38.50 43.37 32.68
N SER A 408 38.81 44.09 31.60
CA SER A 408 38.23 43.82 30.29
C SER A 408 38.45 42.37 29.88
N GLN A 409 37.41 41.75 29.30
CA GLN A 409 37.41 40.34 28.91
C GLN A 409 37.05 40.17 27.43
N ARG A 410 37.54 39.07 26.85
CA ARG A 410 37.20 38.61 25.51
C ARG A 410 36.73 37.17 25.56
N VAL A 411 35.69 36.85 24.79
CA VAL A 411 35.08 35.52 24.76
C VAL A 411 35.23 34.92 23.38
N LYS A 412 35.64 33.66 23.32
CA LYS A 412 35.61 32.84 22.11
C LYS A 412 34.43 31.89 22.19
N LEU A 413 33.74 31.74 21.07
CA LEU A 413 32.73 30.71 20.87
C LEU A 413 33.36 29.53 20.13
N LYS A 414 32.83 28.34 20.37
CA LYS A 414 33.14 27.13 19.61
C LYS A 414 31.84 26.33 19.40
N PRO A 415 31.77 25.49 18.35
CA PRO A 415 30.66 24.56 18.18
C PRO A 415 30.47 23.66 19.41
N GLY A 416 29.28 23.06 19.52
CA GLY A 416 29.03 22.03 20.53
C GLY A 416 29.94 20.82 20.35
N LYS A 417 30.01 19.95 21.36
CA LYS A 417 31.04 18.89 21.42
C LYS A 417 31.02 17.94 20.21
N ASP A 418 29.83 17.58 19.73
CA ASP A 418 29.65 16.63 18.62
C ASP A 418 29.69 17.30 17.24
N ASP A 419 29.77 18.63 17.24
CA ASP A 419 29.78 19.51 16.06
C ASP A 419 31.18 20.05 15.73
N ILE A 420 32.20 19.68 16.52
CA ILE A 420 33.56 20.17 16.35
C ILE A 420 34.14 19.65 15.03
N GLY A 421 34.53 20.57 14.15
CA GLY A 421 35.13 20.24 12.85
C GLY A 421 34.13 20.07 11.72
N ASP A 422 32.84 20.35 11.95
CA ASP A 422 31.85 20.45 10.86
C ASP A 422 31.88 21.87 10.24
N ASP A 423 32.42 21.96 9.03
CA ASP A 423 32.52 23.21 8.25
C ASP A 423 31.15 23.78 7.83
N HIS A 424 30.07 23.01 8.00
CA HIS A 424 28.70 23.44 7.67
C HIS A 424 28.01 24.16 8.83
N ILE A 425 28.67 24.31 9.98
CA ILE A 425 28.11 24.96 11.17
C ILE A 425 28.54 26.41 11.23
N ARG A 426 27.55 27.30 11.22
CA ARG A 426 27.73 28.75 11.42
C ARG A 426 27.18 29.15 12.77
N ILE A 427 27.95 29.95 13.52
CA ILE A 427 27.53 30.44 14.84
C ILE A 427 27.10 31.90 14.71
N TYR A 428 25.87 32.17 15.11
CA TYR A 428 25.28 33.51 15.17
C TYR A 428 25.19 33.95 16.63
N TYR A 429 25.52 35.20 16.93
CA TYR A 429 25.59 35.66 18.32
C TYR A 429 25.16 37.10 18.52
N THR A 430 24.75 37.38 19.75
CA THR A 430 24.35 38.70 20.23
C THR A 430 24.95 38.93 21.62
N ILE A 431 25.45 40.12 21.92
CA ILE A 431 25.97 40.55 23.22
C ILE A 431 25.15 41.67 23.85
N ASP A 432 24.24 42.24 23.07
CA ASP A 432 23.29 43.25 23.51
C ASP A 432 22.13 42.69 24.36
N GLY A 433 21.93 41.36 24.36
CA GLY A 433 20.89 40.64 25.09
C GLY A 433 19.70 40.18 24.23
N SER A 434 19.66 40.61 22.97
CA SER A 434 18.64 40.20 21.98
C SER A 434 18.76 38.71 21.65
N ASN A 435 17.70 38.08 21.16
CA ASN A 435 17.78 36.67 20.74
C ASN A 435 18.46 36.58 19.36
N PRO A 436 19.52 35.77 19.19
CA PRO A 436 20.21 35.66 17.92
C PRO A 436 19.33 34.93 16.89
N GLY A 437 19.44 35.35 15.63
CA GLY A 437 18.78 34.73 14.48
C GLY A 437 19.72 34.72 13.27
N LEU A 438 19.18 34.39 12.09
CA LEU A 438 19.96 34.36 10.85
C LEU A 438 20.48 35.74 10.43
N ASN A 439 19.83 36.81 10.90
CA ASN A 439 20.24 38.18 10.65
C ASN A 439 21.19 38.69 11.75
N SER A 440 21.65 37.86 12.68
CA SER A 440 22.64 38.28 13.68
C SER A 440 24.06 38.19 13.11
N PRO A 441 25.04 38.85 13.74
CA PRO A 441 26.44 38.74 13.31
C PRO A 441 26.97 37.30 13.42
N ILE A 442 27.72 36.90 12.39
CA ILE A 442 28.37 35.58 12.33
C ILE A 442 29.69 35.65 13.10
N TYR A 443 29.94 34.65 13.94
CA TYR A 443 31.20 34.49 14.63
C TYR A 443 32.27 33.92 13.68
N THR A 444 33.28 34.72 13.37
CA THR A 444 34.36 34.40 12.42
C THR A 444 35.60 33.77 13.07
N GLY A 445 35.58 33.52 14.38
CA GLY A 445 36.72 32.98 15.14
C GLY A 445 37.50 34.02 15.95
N GLU A 446 37.32 35.31 15.63
CA GLU A 446 37.92 36.41 16.40
C GLU A 446 37.28 36.55 17.79
N PRO A 447 38.07 36.74 18.87
CA PRO A 447 37.51 36.89 20.21
C PRO A 447 36.55 38.08 20.31
N ILE A 448 35.33 37.82 20.80
CA ILE A 448 34.30 38.84 21.02
C ILE A 448 34.68 39.70 22.23
N GLN A 449 34.79 41.01 22.01
CA GLN A 449 35.08 41.98 23.06
C GLN A 449 33.83 42.23 23.91
N LEU A 450 33.92 42.01 25.23
CA LEU A 450 32.82 42.33 26.15
C LEU A 450 32.91 43.81 26.57
N ALA A 451 31.76 44.50 26.51
CA ALA A 451 31.61 45.85 27.03
C ALA A 451 31.65 45.86 28.57
N ASN A 452 31.93 47.05 29.14
CA ASN A 452 31.88 47.24 30.58
C ASN A 452 30.42 47.13 31.09
N GLY A 453 30.23 46.73 32.35
CA GLY A 453 28.93 46.52 32.95
C GLY A 453 28.38 45.11 32.75
N TRP A 454 27.05 44.98 32.78
CA TRP A 454 26.38 43.70 32.55
C TRP A 454 26.31 43.40 31.05
N VAL A 455 26.75 42.22 30.64
CA VAL A 455 26.70 41.74 29.25
C VAL A 455 26.03 40.38 29.21
N THR A 456 25.05 40.22 28.32
CA THR A 456 24.37 38.93 28.10
C THR A 456 24.74 38.45 26.71
N LEU A 457 25.68 37.51 26.64
CA LEU A 457 26.05 36.84 25.40
C LEU A 457 25.04 35.73 25.13
N LYS A 458 24.36 35.81 23.99
CA LYS A 458 23.55 34.73 23.45
C LYS A 458 24.13 34.25 22.13
N ALA A 459 24.06 32.95 21.86
CA ALA A 459 24.51 32.39 20.60
C ALA A 459 23.71 31.15 20.18
N ILE A 460 23.58 30.95 18.88
CA ILE A 460 23.03 29.74 18.26
C ILE A 460 23.99 29.22 17.20
N ALA A 461 24.04 27.91 17.04
CA ALA A 461 24.67 27.26 15.89
C ALA A 461 23.60 26.93 14.85
N VAL A 462 23.89 27.10 13.57
CA VAL A 462 23.00 26.76 12.46
C VAL A 462 23.76 25.87 11.48
N ASN A 463 23.17 24.73 11.11
CA ASN A 463 23.79 23.78 10.18
C ASN A 463 23.41 24.06 8.71
N GLN A 464 23.91 23.25 7.77
CA GLN A 464 23.57 23.33 6.34
C GLN A 464 22.08 23.19 6.02
N TYR A 465 21.30 22.57 6.91
CA TYR A 465 19.86 22.42 6.74
C TYR A 465 19.05 23.63 7.25
N GLY A 466 19.73 24.67 7.74
CA GLY A 466 19.09 25.84 8.34
C GLY A 466 18.49 25.60 9.73
N LYS A 467 18.79 24.45 10.37
CA LYS A 467 18.27 24.13 11.71
C LYS A 467 19.13 24.81 12.78
N PRO A 468 18.52 25.62 13.68
CA PRO A 468 19.25 26.21 14.79
C PRO A 468 19.41 25.22 15.95
N SER A 469 20.47 25.38 16.72
CA SER A 469 20.64 24.75 18.03
C SER A 469 19.72 25.40 19.07
N ASN A 470 19.70 24.84 20.28
CA ASN A 470 19.25 25.60 21.44
C ASN A 470 20.15 26.83 21.66
N THR A 471 19.60 27.88 22.26
CA THR A 471 20.33 29.12 22.54
C THR A 471 21.27 28.94 23.72
N LEU A 472 22.55 29.24 23.52
CA LEU A 472 23.51 29.52 24.59
C LEU A 472 23.14 30.87 25.21
N GLU A 473 23.03 30.97 26.52
CA GLU A 473 22.90 32.25 27.25
C GLU A 473 23.91 32.31 28.39
N VAL A 474 24.82 33.29 28.33
CA VAL A 474 25.86 33.50 29.37
C VAL A 474 25.85 34.96 29.80
N LYS A 475 25.81 35.18 31.11
CA LYS A 475 25.81 36.52 31.72
C LYS A 475 27.16 36.82 32.34
N TYR A 476 27.75 37.95 31.96
CA TYR A 476 28.99 38.48 32.49
C TYR A 476 28.76 39.82 33.16
N LYS A 477 29.56 40.12 34.20
CA LYS A 477 29.64 41.46 34.78
C LYS A 477 31.08 41.95 34.70
N ILE A 478 31.35 42.95 33.88
CA ILE A 478 32.67 43.56 33.71
C ILE A 478 32.74 44.84 34.55
N ASP A 479 33.34 44.74 35.73
CA ASP A 479 33.54 45.82 36.70
C ASP A 479 34.92 46.47 36.49
N ALA A 480 35.12 47.01 35.29
CA ALA A 480 36.33 47.70 34.86
C ALA A 480 36.05 49.19 34.62
N ASN A 481 37.09 50.02 34.75
CA ASN A 481 37.02 51.43 34.37
C ASN A 481 37.29 51.62 32.86
N PRO A 482 36.67 52.61 32.20
CA PRO A 482 35.63 53.51 32.73
C PRO A 482 34.30 52.79 32.96
N LYS A 483 33.47 53.29 33.90
CA LYS A 483 32.14 52.75 34.15
C LYS A 483 31.30 52.73 32.85
N PRO A 484 30.39 51.76 32.68
CA PRO A 484 29.50 51.71 31.53
C PRO A 484 28.67 52.99 31.43
N LYS A 485 28.48 53.48 30.20
CA LYS A 485 27.58 54.60 29.92
C LYS A 485 26.14 54.16 30.14
N GLU A 486 25.30 55.13 30.50
CA GLU A 486 23.88 54.88 30.69
C GLU A 486 23.16 54.74 29.34
N ALA A 487 22.14 53.90 29.30
CA ALA A 487 21.20 53.85 28.18
C ALA A 487 20.43 55.18 28.06
N PHE A 488 19.86 55.45 26.89
CA PHE A 488 18.94 56.56 26.69
C PHE A 488 17.75 56.44 27.65
N ASN A 489 17.38 57.56 28.28
CA ASN A 489 16.32 57.58 29.27
C ASN A 489 15.58 58.93 29.29
N ALA A 490 14.54 59.05 30.13
CA ALA A 490 13.68 60.24 30.19
C ALA A 490 14.37 61.56 30.60
N SER A 491 15.60 61.52 31.14
CA SER A 491 16.38 62.74 31.42
C SER A 491 17.07 63.32 30.17
N ASP A 492 17.24 62.49 29.13
CA ASP A 492 17.80 62.87 27.84
C ASP A 492 16.74 63.64 27.05
N THR A 493 16.82 64.98 27.10
CA THR A 493 15.85 65.89 26.49
C THR A 493 16.51 66.76 25.42
N LEU A 494 15.69 67.26 24.50
CA LEU A 494 16.09 68.19 23.46
C LEU A 494 15.77 69.62 23.94
N ASP A 495 16.79 70.45 24.21
CA ASP A 495 16.63 71.80 24.77
C ASP A 495 15.80 71.89 26.07
N SER A 496 15.89 70.84 26.90
CA SER A 496 15.06 70.68 28.11
C SER A 496 13.55 70.60 27.84
N LEU A 497 13.13 70.36 26.59
CA LEU A 497 11.74 70.11 26.23
C LEU A 497 11.27 68.78 26.80
N LYS A 498 10.13 68.81 27.47
CA LYS A 498 9.46 67.62 28.01
C LYS A 498 8.28 67.26 27.12
N LEU A 499 8.56 66.45 26.09
CA LEU A 499 7.54 65.95 25.17
C LEU A 499 6.40 65.24 25.92
N GLY A 500 5.18 65.40 25.41
CA GLY A 500 3.94 64.99 26.05
C GLY A 500 3.44 65.93 27.15
N SER A 501 4.22 66.96 27.52
CA SER A 501 3.87 67.86 28.63
C SER A 501 4.01 69.35 28.34
N THR A 502 5.00 69.76 27.54
CA THR A 502 5.16 71.15 27.09
C THR A 502 3.98 71.56 26.22
N SER A 503 3.35 72.71 26.54
CA SER A 503 2.18 73.18 25.80
C SER A 503 2.57 73.77 24.44
N GLN A 504 1.63 73.78 23.50
CA GLN A 504 1.84 74.40 22.19
C GLN A 504 2.20 75.88 22.32
N GLN A 505 1.55 76.62 23.23
CA GLN A 505 1.86 78.04 23.47
C GLN A 505 3.30 78.23 23.95
N GLU A 506 3.72 77.48 24.98
CA GLU A 506 5.10 77.54 25.49
C GLU A 506 6.13 77.22 24.39
N PHE A 507 5.83 76.26 23.52
CA PHE A 507 6.70 75.90 22.41
C PHE A 507 6.77 77.01 21.35
N GLN A 508 5.62 77.58 20.97
CA GLN A 508 5.54 78.61 19.95
C GLN A 508 6.10 79.96 20.42
N GLU A 509 6.00 80.30 21.70
CA GLU A 509 6.66 81.48 22.28
C GLU A 509 8.19 81.40 22.14
N LYS A 510 8.76 80.20 22.24
CA LYS A 510 10.21 79.99 22.17
C LYS A 510 10.74 79.83 20.74
N TYR A 511 10.00 79.15 19.86
CA TYR A 511 10.48 78.77 18.52
C TYR A 511 9.66 79.32 17.34
N GLY A 512 8.66 80.15 17.62
CA GLY A 512 7.74 80.73 16.65
C GLY A 512 6.48 79.88 16.38
N GLU A 513 5.52 80.44 15.67
CA GLU A 513 4.22 79.79 15.44
C GLU A 513 4.29 78.59 14.49
N GLY A 514 5.22 78.60 13.54
CA GLY A 514 5.33 77.59 12.48
C GLY A 514 4.19 77.67 11.47
N THR A 515 4.35 77.02 10.31
CA THR A 515 3.30 76.93 9.28
C THR A 515 2.51 75.63 9.47
N PRO A 516 1.17 75.68 9.65
CA PRO A 516 0.38 74.46 9.81
C PRO A 516 0.38 73.65 8.51
N ALA A 517 0.73 72.37 8.59
CA ALA A 517 0.79 71.44 7.46
C ALA A 517 -0.34 70.39 7.47
N GLY A 518 -1.32 70.53 8.38
CA GLY A 518 -2.51 69.69 8.43
C GLY A 518 -2.51 68.64 9.55
N LYS A 519 -3.55 67.81 9.55
CA LYS A 519 -3.70 66.68 10.47
C LYS A 519 -2.80 65.54 10.03
N VAL A 520 -2.15 64.89 10.99
CA VAL A 520 -1.28 63.74 10.76
C VAL A 520 -1.64 62.62 11.72
N GLU A 521 -1.40 61.38 11.31
CA GLU A 521 -1.40 60.24 12.22
C GLU A 521 -0.02 60.15 12.87
N ASN A 522 0.04 59.83 14.16
CA ASN A 522 1.29 59.61 14.88
C ASN A 522 1.15 58.40 15.79
N ASP A 523 2.13 57.51 15.72
CA ASP A 523 2.09 56.22 16.39
C ASP A 523 1.92 56.37 17.90
N GLY A 524 0.91 55.69 18.41
CA GLY A 524 0.56 55.62 19.82
C GLY A 524 -0.23 56.81 20.38
N PHE A 525 -0.88 57.59 19.51
CA PHE A 525 -1.93 58.53 19.89
C PHE A 525 -3.25 58.25 19.16
N ASP A 526 -4.36 58.16 19.90
CA ASP A 526 -5.73 58.08 19.36
C ASP A 526 -6.38 59.44 19.13
N THR A 527 -5.72 60.49 19.58
CA THR A 527 -6.21 61.86 19.51
C THR A 527 -5.59 62.57 18.33
N GLU A 528 -6.29 63.59 17.83
CA GLU A 528 -5.84 64.37 16.69
C GLU A 528 -4.40 64.89 16.91
N CYS A 529 -3.54 64.63 15.92
CA CYS A 529 -2.20 65.22 15.84
C CYS A 529 -2.14 66.23 14.69
N ARG A 530 -1.37 67.31 14.89
CA ARG A 530 -1.18 68.38 13.91
C ARG A 530 0.29 68.63 13.69
N ARG A 531 0.70 68.69 12.42
CA ARG A 531 2.08 69.01 12.03
C ARG A 531 2.24 70.50 11.78
N TYR A 532 3.30 71.07 12.33
CA TYR A 532 3.75 72.44 12.10
C TYR A 532 5.16 72.41 11.51
N VAL A 533 5.35 73.11 10.39
CA VAL A 533 6.61 73.16 9.66
C VAL A 533 7.34 74.47 9.99
N TYR A 534 8.64 74.36 10.22
CA TYR A 534 9.54 75.43 10.58
C TYR A 534 10.74 75.46 9.61
N PRO A 535 11.48 76.58 9.52
CA PRO A 535 12.68 76.65 8.68
C PRO A 535 13.75 75.60 9.02
N TRP A 536 13.72 75.06 10.25
CA TRP A 536 14.67 74.08 10.76
C TRP A 536 14.17 72.62 10.74
N GLY A 537 12.90 72.39 10.41
CA GLY A 537 12.28 71.06 10.50
C GLY A 537 10.78 71.09 10.78
N TYR A 538 10.27 70.22 11.65
CA TYR A 538 8.86 70.19 12.02
C TYR A 538 8.64 69.78 13.47
N ALA A 539 7.47 70.16 14.01
CA ALA A 539 6.96 69.65 15.28
C ALA A 539 5.55 69.08 15.10
N ILE A 540 5.23 68.04 15.86
CA ILE A 540 3.88 67.47 15.92
C ILE A 540 3.28 67.72 17.29
N MET A 541 2.07 68.28 17.28
CA MET A 541 1.28 68.57 18.47
C MET A 541 0.16 67.54 18.58
N ASN A 542 -0.10 67.03 19.79
CA ASN A 542 -1.22 66.15 20.07
C ASN A 542 -2.19 66.80 21.07
N MET A 543 -3.50 66.59 20.89
CA MET A 543 -4.50 67.03 21.86
C MET A 543 -4.48 66.14 23.12
N ASN A 544 -3.99 66.68 24.23
CA ASN A 544 -4.03 66.01 25.53
C ASN A 544 -5.43 66.11 26.15
N LYS A 545 -6.18 65.01 26.16
CA LYS A 545 -7.55 64.94 26.70
C LYS A 545 -7.66 65.37 28.16
N SER A 546 -6.69 64.99 28.99
CA SER A 546 -6.73 65.27 30.44
C SER A 546 -6.49 66.75 30.74
N ARG A 547 -5.56 67.39 30.01
CA ARG A 547 -5.23 68.81 30.21
C ARG A 547 -6.08 69.75 29.36
N LYS A 548 -6.79 69.22 28.36
CA LYS A 548 -7.53 70.00 27.33
C LYS A 548 -6.63 71.00 26.61
N THR A 549 -5.36 70.65 26.41
CA THR A 549 -4.35 71.48 25.76
C THR A 549 -3.58 70.69 24.71
N TRP A 550 -3.12 71.37 23.67
CA TRP A 550 -2.16 70.82 22.71
C TRP A 550 -0.79 70.74 23.36
N VAL A 551 -0.15 69.58 23.26
CA VAL A 551 1.20 69.33 23.77
C VAL A 551 2.11 68.86 22.65
N VAL A 552 3.39 69.20 22.72
CA VAL A 552 4.39 68.76 21.75
C VAL A 552 4.68 67.27 21.97
N VAL A 553 4.61 66.45 20.93
CA VAL A 553 4.88 65.00 21.02
C VAL A 553 6.01 64.53 20.11
N GLU A 554 6.38 65.30 19.10
CA GLU A 554 7.51 64.99 18.21
C GLU A 554 8.18 66.28 17.76
N VAL A 555 9.51 66.26 17.66
CA VAL A 555 10.31 67.34 17.11
C VAL A 555 11.42 66.74 16.25
N TYR A 556 11.35 67.01 14.95
CA TYR A 556 12.41 66.72 13.99
C TYR A 556 13.07 68.00 13.54
N TYR A 557 14.40 68.00 13.45
CA TYR A 557 15.17 69.11 12.92
C TYR A 557 16.41 68.64 12.17
N SER A 558 16.79 69.40 11.15
CA SER A 558 17.95 69.16 10.29
C SER A 558 18.92 70.35 10.21
N THR A 559 18.58 71.48 10.82
CA THR A 559 19.46 72.66 10.87
C THR A 559 20.39 72.62 12.10
N PRO A 560 21.72 72.69 11.93
CA PRO A 560 22.66 72.71 13.04
C PRO A 560 22.43 73.88 14.01
N GLY A 561 22.58 73.63 15.32
CA GLY A 561 22.51 74.65 16.36
C GLY A 561 21.10 75.11 16.74
N THR A 562 20.05 74.56 16.12
CA THR A 562 18.64 74.89 16.46
C THR A 562 18.27 74.45 17.88
N PHE A 563 18.68 73.24 18.27
CA PHE A 563 18.42 72.69 19.60
C PHE A 563 19.68 72.10 20.21
N LYS A 564 19.81 72.15 21.54
CA LYS A 564 20.80 71.35 22.28
C LYS A 564 20.29 69.91 22.37
N ALA A 565 20.92 69.03 21.59
CA ALA A 565 20.59 67.62 21.62
C ALA A 565 21.11 66.95 22.91
N PRO A 566 20.56 65.77 23.28
CA PRO A 566 20.96 65.07 24.50
C PRO A 566 22.46 64.77 24.56
N ARG A 567 23.06 64.92 25.75
CA ARG A 567 24.46 64.55 26.04
C ARG A 567 25.50 65.22 25.11
N GLY A 568 25.17 66.39 24.56
CA GLY A 568 26.09 67.16 23.72
C GLY A 568 26.27 66.60 22.31
N THR A 569 25.39 65.69 21.85
CA THR A 569 25.32 65.33 20.44
C THR A 569 24.84 66.54 19.61
N ALA A 570 25.05 66.51 18.29
CA ALA A 570 24.62 67.58 17.40
C ALA A 570 24.61 67.11 15.94
N ILE A 571 23.87 67.82 15.11
CA ILE A 571 23.93 67.70 13.65
C ILE A 571 25.34 68.11 13.17
N GLY A 572 25.88 67.38 12.21
CA GLY A 572 27.25 67.52 11.69
C GLY A 572 28.31 66.75 12.47
N ARG A 573 27.94 66.03 13.55
CA ARG A 573 28.86 65.11 14.26
C ARG A 573 28.92 63.75 13.57
N ALA A 574 30.03 63.03 13.76
CA ALA A 574 30.18 61.69 13.21
C ALA A 574 29.28 60.67 13.96
N GLU A 575 28.90 59.59 13.29
CA GLU A 575 28.15 58.45 13.88
C GLU A 575 28.76 58.01 15.22
N LYS A 576 30.10 57.87 15.25
CA LYS A 576 30.87 57.45 16.42
C LYS A 576 30.77 58.43 17.58
N ASP A 577 30.64 59.72 17.33
CA ASP A 577 30.50 60.73 18.39
C ASP A 577 29.17 60.57 19.13
N VAL A 578 28.12 60.15 18.41
CA VAL A 578 26.78 59.88 18.97
C VAL A 578 26.79 58.58 19.76
N THR A 579 27.26 57.47 19.16
CA THR A 579 27.31 56.17 19.86
C THR A 579 28.19 56.22 21.10
N ASN A 580 29.22 57.07 21.09
CA ASN A 580 30.03 57.37 22.26
C ASN A 580 29.30 58.12 23.39
N GLN A 581 28.10 58.67 23.23
CA GLN A 581 27.38 59.30 24.36
C GLN A 581 26.45 58.35 25.10
N PHE A 582 26.09 57.22 24.48
CA PHE A 582 25.14 56.27 25.02
C PHE A 582 25.82 54.94 25.33
N ARG A 583 25.06 54.03 25.95
CA ARG A 583 25.49 52.66 26.14
C ARG A 583 25.70 51.99 24.79
N ASP A 584 26.82 51.29 24.64
CA ASP A 584 27.14 50.47 23.47
C ASP A 584 27.80 49.18 23.98
N MET A 585 27.21 48.04 23.62
CA MET A 585 27.65 46.70 24.03
C MET A 585 28.75 46.17 23.11
N LEU A 586 29.18 46.94 22.11
CA LEU A 586 30.22 46.62 21.13
C LEU A 586 29.85 45.47 20.18
N GLN A 587 28.55 45.27 19.94
CA GLN A 587 28.08 44.31 18.94
C GLN A 587 28.65 44.68 17.58
N LEU A 588 29.09 43.68 16.81
CA LEU A 588 29.49 43.89 15.41
C LEU A 588 28.27 44.06 14.51
N GLU A 589 28.45 44.69 13.37
CA GLU A 589 27.42 44.73 12.33
C GLU A 589 27.19 43.32 11.77
N ASN A 590 25.94 43.00 11.42
CA ASN A 590 25.63 41.78 10.65
C ASN A 590 26.02 41.98 9.17
N GLU A 591 25.78 40.98 8.32
CA GLU A 591 26.09 41.08 6.88
C GLU A 591 25.31 42.18 6.16
N GLU A 592 24.13 42.55 6.67
CA GLU A 592 23.29 43.64 6.13
C GLU A 592 23.67 45.01 6.68
N GLY A 593 24.63 45.11 7.62
CA GLY A 593 25.06 46.34 8.29
C GLY A 593 24.23 46.74 9.52
N TYR A 594 23.24 45.95 9.93
CA TYR A 594 22.46 46.16 11.15
C TYR A 594 23.32 45.91 12.40
N ARG A 595 23.16 46.76 13.41
CA ARG A 595 23.92 46.69 14.67
C ARG A 595 23.03 46.94 15.88
N GLY A 596 23.00 45.99 16.82
CA GLY A 596 22.39 46.19 18.12
C GLY A 596 23.34 46.88 19.10
N LEU A 597 22.99 48.07 19.61
CA LEU A 597 23.81 48.78 20.60
C LEU A 597 23.58 48.23 22.01
N TYR A 598 22.33 48.02 22.40
CA TYR A 598 21.92 47.39 23.66
C TYR A 598 20.45 46.96 23.60
N GLU A 599 20.09 45.90 24.32
CA GLU A 599 18.69 45.54 24.60
C GLU A 599 18.53 45.21 26.09
N ILE A 600 17.84 46.10 26.81
CA ILE A 600 17.61 45.99 28.25
C ILE A 600 16.12 46.16 28.54
N THR A 601 15.70 45.83 29.76
CA THR A 601 14.27 45.87 30.17
C THR A 601 13.57 47.19 29.82
N ASN A 602 14.26 48.31 29.98
CA ASN A 602 13.68 49.65 29.82
C ASN A 602 14.22 50.41 28.60
N GLY A 603 14.86 49.72 27.64
CA GLY A 603 15.28 50.40 26.43
C GLY A 603 16.04 49.54 25.44
N LYS A 604 16.12 50.04 24.21
CA LYS A 604 16.79 49.42 23.09
C LYS A 604 17.60 50.47 22.33
N GLY A 605 18.76 50.11 21.81
CA GLY A 605 19.55 50.95 20.92
C GLY A 605 19.97 50.16 19.69
N THR A 606 19.81 50.72 18.49
CA THR A 606 20.11 50.03 17.23
C THR A 606 20.67 51.00 16.20
N ILE A 607 21.41 50.47 15.23
CA ILE A 607 21.81 51.14 14.00
C ILE A 607 21.28 50.32 12.84
N THR A 608 20.49 50.95 11.98
CA THR A 608 19.86 50.33 10.82
C THR A 608 20.37 51.02 9.56
N PRO A 609 21.02 50.32 8.64
CA PRO A 609 21.42 50.89 7.36
C PRO A 609 20.23 50.93 6.40
N TYR A 610 20.29 51.87 5.45
CA TYR A 610 19.40 51.96 4.30
C TYR A 610 20.15 51.60 3.02
N GLU A 611 19.40 51.27 1.96
CA GLU A 611 19.94 50.88 0.66
C GLU A 611 20.83 51.94 0.01
N ASP A 612 20.60 53.22 0.32
CA ASP A 612 21.38 54.36 -0.18
C ASP A 612 22.71 54.55 0.56
N GLY A 613 23.00 53.71 1.57
CA GLY A 613 24.19 53.78 2.41
C GLY A 613 24.07 54.73 3.61
N SER A 614 22.95 55.44 3.76
CA SER A 614 22.65 56.18 4.99
C SER A 614 22.31 55.22 6.14
N LYS A 615 22.36 55.72 7.38
CA LYS A 615 22.05 54.91 8.56
C LYS A 615 21.10 55.66 9.50
N LEU A 616 20.27 54.91 10.23
CA LEU A 616 19.46 55.39 11.33
C LEU A 616 20.01 54.85 12.65
N ILE A 617 20.45 55.73 13.54
CA ILE A 617 20.70 55.36 14.94
C ILE A 617 19.42 55.63 15.71
N GLN A 618 18.83 54.60 16.30
CA GLN A 618 17.60 54.70 17.08
C GLN A 618 17.84 54.27 18.52
N TYR A 619 17.44 55.11 19.46
CA TYR A 619 17.40 54.79 20.88
C TYR A 619 15.97 54.86 21.37
N THR A 620 15.50 53.78 21.99
CA THR A 620 14.17 53.68 22.57
C THR A 620 14.28 53.52 24.08
N PHE A 621 13.44 54.24 24.80
CA PHE A 621 13.25 54.10 26.25
C PHE A 621 11.80 53.69 26.55
N TYR A 622 11.67 52.69 27.42
CA TYR A 622 10.39 52.16 27.89
C TYR A 622 10.15 52.58 29.34
N SER A 623 9.08 53.33 29.58
CA SER A 623 8.63 53.66 30.94
C SER A 623 7.64 52.63 31.47
N SER A 624 7.59 52.46 32.79
CA SER A 624 6.60 51.63 33.49
C SER A 624 5.15 52.07 33.25
N GLU A 625 4.93 53.32 32.84
CA GLU A 625 3.61 53.89 32.52
C GLU A 625 3.18 53.68 31.05
N SER A 626 3.78 52.74 30.31
CA SER A 626 3.55 52.54 28.86
C SER A 626 3.83 53.78 28.01
N LYS A 627 4.72 54.66 28.48
CA LYS A 627 5.25 55.79 27.72
C LYS A 627 6.55 55.39 27.04
N TYR A 628 6.67 55.77 25.78
CA TYR A 628 7.83 55.51 24.93
C TYR A 628 8.48 56.84 24.59
N LEU A 629 9.81 56.86 24.66
CA LEU A 629 10.62 57.91 24.04
C LEU A 629 11.49 57.26 22.98
N VAL A 630 11.52 57.85 21.80
CA VAL A 630 12.33 57.41 20.68
C VAL A 630 13.18 58.59 20.25
N LEU A 631 14.50 58.41 20.28
CA LEU A 631 15.48 59.37 19.80
C LEU A 631 16.17 58.77 18.59
N GLU A 632 16.06 59.46 17.47
CA GLU A 632 16.59 59.05 16.18
C GLU A 632 17.62 60.05 15.69
N TYR A 633 18.74 59.53 15.18
CA TYR A 633 19.74 60.29 14.45
C TYR A 633 19.81 59.74 13.04
N TYR A 634 19.53 60.60 12.07
CA TYR A 634 19.69 60.30 10.66
C TYR A 634 21.15 60.60 10.29
N VAL A 635 21.87 59.60 9.79
CA VAL A 635 23.28 59.68 9.44
C VAL A 635 23.40 59.56 7.93
N GLY A 636 23.98 60.57 7.28
CA GLY A 636 24.19 60.60 5.84
C GLY A 636 25.24 59.59 5.38
N THR A 637 25.39 59.47 4.06
CA THR A 637 26.39 58.59 3.42
C THR A 637 27.84 59.00 3.71
N ASP A 638 28.06 60.24 4.15
CA ASP A 638 29.33 60.77 4.62
C ASP A 638 29.65 60.40 6.10
N GLY A 639 28.73 59.69 6.76
CA GLY A 639 28.87 59.26 8.16
C GLY A 639 28.58 60.37 9.18
N THR A 640 28.01 61.51 8.76
CA THR A 640 27.66 62.61 9.65
C THR A 640 26.16 62.68 9.93
N VAL A 641 25.78 63.13 11.11
CA VAL A 641 24.38 63.32 11.49
C VAL A 641 23.80 64.47 10.67
N THR A 642 22.76 64.19 9.88
CA THR A 642 22.05 65.15 9.02
C THR A 642 20.73 65.62 9.63
N GLY A 643 20.16 64.86 10.56
CA GLY A 643 18.93 65.22 11.25
C GLY A 643 18.74 64.45 12.54
N ILE A 644 17.92 65.00 13.44
CA ILE A 644 17.59 64.40 14.73
C ILE A 644 16.08 64.48 14.92
N ASP A 645 15.45 63.37 15.29
CA ASP A 645 14.04 63.29 15.70
C ASP A 645 13.96 62.82 17.15
N LEU A 646 13.13 63.49 17.95
CA LEU A 646 12.76 63.02 19.28
C LEU A 646 11.24 62.93 19.36
N ARG A 647 10.74 61.70 19.55
CA ARG A 647 9.33 61.36 19.62
C ARG A 647 8.94 60.82 20.98
N HIS A 648 7.79 61.25 21.47
CA HIS A 648 7.07 60.67 22.59
C HIS A 648 5.86 59.91 22.07
N SER A 649 5.62 58.69 22.57
CA SER A 649 4.44 57.89 22.22
C SER A 649 3.85 57.22 23.48
N VAL A 650 2.55 56.89 23.44
CA VAL A 650 1.79 56.35 24.60
C VAL A 650 1.30 54.92 24.34
N ARG A 651 1.65 54.29 23.21
CA ARG A 651 1.39 52.87 22.94
C ARG A 651 2.62 52.17 22.40
N THR A 652 2.70 50.86 22.66
CA THR A 652 3.66 49.99 21.99
C THR A 652 3.54 50.17 20.48
N PRO A 653 4.60 50.50 19.73
CA PRO A 653 4.62 50.14 18.32
C PRO A 653 4.40 48.62 18.26
N ASN A 654 3.42 48.18 17.47
CA ASN A 654 3.05 46.77 17.39
C ASN A 654 4.32 45.94 17.16
N ARG A 655 4.62 45.03 18.11
CA ARG A 655 5.51 43.91 17.86
C ARG A 655 4.80 42.98 16.88
N THR A 656 4.95 43.25 15.59
CA THR A 656 4.79 42.23 14.55
C THR A 656 6.08 41.45 14.43
#